data_AF-A0A3M7MMW0-F1
#
_entry.id   AF-A0A3M7MMW0-F1
#
_cell.length_a   1.000
_cell.length_b   1.000
_cell.length_c   1.000
_cell.angle_alpha   90.00
_cell.angle_beta   90.00
_cell.angle_gamma   90.00
#
_symmetry.space_group_name_H-M   'P 1'
#
loop_
_entity.id
_entity.type
_entity.pdbx_description
1 polymer ?
#
loop_
_entity_poly.entity_id
_entity_poly.type
_entity_poly.pdbx_seq_one_letter_code
_entity_poly.pdbx_strand_id
1 'polypeptide(L)'
;MSGKRSKVQASSARAASSAAFGSGFGFGQHSAFQSTSSLSCVAEQPNLSGVSDPNVVVSLRNLSKKDSITKSKAIEELQAHVRTAPSLDDAVIAAWITLYPRASIDTSRRVRQLAHMLQGSITVATTKRILPYLRSAIGPWLSGLFDNDKVVERAAKEALELAFPTPEKRHILWKKYRDSLLSHAEDAILVQTASSLSDERSTSKDEAQAKYSRVVSSAMLLLTHLIQVHERDHATREIADKLEPMIANRKLWEFAYSADPYLRKSSCALVISCAQTYEALMNWAVISASFLSKGLSADQLGSSGAYIESLLALTRIHPTIWTSEYQSKQPVSKMLIKFLSKGSQHGPELYWRCVDELVKDIPREALTSTGTRFTLEDAIAIATALREGLGSQEEPRLNLSAAWACYIDLCFWLQEQLDEAQTQESFLRSHALPVVAMYVDPTSSGVSLPPASSLELASSIMLKLAKYDLDSILIDKWNNLTDSLVMKMKLSLPSSSEDFESSQNAIVEYSSRLQRLRQRILDWIPDEISSVITLSLSKSQATLAQQAIELLKNRNGNPYSAAAFLPDGLHFFKEKLTLDSTNDLWDGSAPEVIDEAVEVLSEGNTLLQQIMAELPQDEVSVNRLYHDICHDYHAASICVDKLSRLVTRDGAANVFTQWEFDVESRHRDPLNKSQDLLQSAVIASCLKEPLAASKRGKRLLNDLISDATDVKLLDLSIQTLRPLSLLNILLSESGDSLDALPPELLELLADPPPPSASVLETKRYLLSWHLLFDHFPTASYKLREAYVASLKSSNHLPNLLDTICSIIRITDSYPVDASKFSIDTFDLSPSTDQKQVQHLSISLYYLALLYVPSLAKSWFIDQNNRIRTPLQSWTQKYISPLILWLRTFEIVILSTNSIIEGLITFRRNVAGAIKGQGECAICYSVIGSDMQTPNKKCGFQDSMK
;
A
#
# COMPACT_ATOMS: atom_id res chain seq x y z
N MET A 1 -35.36 -31.78 21.09
CA MET A 1 -35.74 -33.21 21.18
C MET A 1 -34.73 -34.01 20.35
N SER A 2 -33.55 -34.32 20.90
CA SER A 2 -33.14 -35.64 21.41
C SER A 2 -33.59 -36.83 20.55
N GLY A 3 -32.63 -37.46 19.85
CA GLY A 3 -32.83 -38.64 19.01
C GLY A 3 -31.55 -39.49 18.89
N LYS A 4 -31.05 -39.96 20.04
CA LYS A 4 -30.25 -41.18 20.31
C LYS A 4 -29.16 -41.62 19.32
N ARG A 5 -27.91 -41.48 19.78
CA ARG A 5 -26.75 -42.34 19.46
C ARG A 5 -26.94 -43.74 20.06
N SER A 6 -26.64 -44.79 19.30
CA SER A 6 -26.34 -46.13 19.82
C SER A 6 -24.90 -46.53 19.46
N LYS A 7 -24.15 -46.95 20.48
CA LYS A 7 -22.86 -47.65 20.38
C LYS A 7 -23.14 -49.15 20.50
N VAL A 8 -22.57 -49.98 19.62
CA VAL A 8 -22.24 -51.41 19.85
C VAL A 8 -21.00 -51.69 18.99
N GLN A 9 -19.81 -51.72 19.56
CA GLN A 9 -19.08 -52.89 20.10
C GLN A 9 -18.51 -53.80 19.01
N ALA A 10 -17.18 -53.94 19.03
CA ALA A 10 -16.38 -54.75 18.13
C ALA A 10 -16.53 -56.25 18.41
N SER A 11 -16.53 -57.05 17.35
CA SER A 11 -16.08 -58.45 17.41
C SER A 11 -15.44 -58.86 16.09
N SER A 12 -14.40 -59.67 16.24
CA SER A 12 -13.57 -60.24 15.18
C SER A 12 -14.23 -61.50 14.63
N ALA A 13 -14.22 -61.68 13.31
CA ALA A 13 -14.45 -62.96 12.67
C ALA A 13 -13.62 -63.06 11.39
N ARG A 14 -12.88 -64.17 11.28
CA ARG A 14 -11.92 -64.51 10.24
C ARG A 14 -12.63 -64.90 8.93
N ALA A 15 -11.90 -64.61 7.84
CA ALA A 15 -11.88 -65.25 6.52
C ALA A 15 -12.91 -66.35 6.18
N ALA A 16 -13.65 -66.12 5.09
CA ALA A 16 -13.95 -67.11 4.05
C ALA A 16 -14.65 -66.41 2.86
N SER A 17 -13.98 -66.31 1.71
CA SER A 17 -14.64 -66.24 0.38
C SER A 17 -13.58 -66.30 -0.73
N SER A 18 -13.09 -67.50 -0.97
CA SER A 18 -12.74 -67.94 -2.32
C SER A 18 -14.04 -68.34 -3.05
N ALA A 19 -14.11 -68.03 -4.34
CA ALA A 19 -15.10 -68.47 -5.33
C ALA A 19 -16.47 -67.77 -5.31
N ALA A 20 -16.61 -66.77 -6.19
CA ALA A 20 -17.78 -66.58 -7.05
C ALA A 20 -17.44 -65.54 -8.13
N PHE A 21 -16.90 -66.02 -9.26
CA PHE A 21 -16.74 -65.25 -10.50
C PHE A 21 -17.86 -65.67 -11.45
N GLY A 22 -18.48 -64.68 -12.11
CA GLY A 22 -19.57 -64.83 -13.09
C GLY A 22 -20.72 -63.91 -12.72
N SER A 23 -21.25 -63.03 -13.56
CA SER A 23 -21.14 -62.81 -15.01
C SER A 23 -21.91 -61.52 -15.31
N GLY A 24 -21.44 -60.65 -16.22
CA GLY A 24 -22.23 -59.50 -16.66
C GLY A 24 -21.52 -58.52 -17.60
N PHE A 25 -21.71 -58.76 -18.90
CA PHE A 25 -21.58 -57.86 -20.05
C PHE A 25 -20.19 -57.38 -20.50
N GLY A 26 -19.82 -57.86 -21.70
CA GLY A 26 -18.56 -57.60 -22.37
C GLY A 26 -18.60 -56.43 -23.35
N PHE A 27 -17.40 -55.91 -23.62
CA PHE A 27 -17.03 -55.14 -24.81
C PHE A 27 -15.58 -55.49 -25.17
N GLY A 28 -15.36 -55.88 -26.43
CA GLY A 28 -14.12 -55.74 -27.19
C GLY A 28 -12.89 -56.53 -26.74
N GLN A 29 -12.70 -57.72 -27.30
CA GLN A 29 -11.39 -58.40 -27.34
C GLN A 29 -10.41 -57.63 -28.24
N HIS A 30 -9.40 -57.01 -27.64
CA HIS A 30 -8.09 -56.86 -28.25
C HIS A 30 -7.04 -57.55 -27.36
N SER A 31 -6.33 -58.49 -28.00
CA SER A 31 -5.15 -59.26 -27.62
C SER A 31 -4.65 -59.17 -26.17
N ALA A 32 -4.78 -60.31 -25.49
CA ALA A 32 -4.24 -60.63 -24.18
C ALA A 32 -2.70 -60.58 -24.13
N PHE A 33 -2.16 -60.21 -22.95
CA PHE A 33 -0.76 -59.89 -22.59
C PHE A 33 -0.28 -58.46 -22.87
N GLN A 34 -0.97 -57.46 -22.33
CA GLN A 34 -0.29 -56.24 -21.85
C GLN A 34 -0.05 -56.37 -20.34
N SER A 35 1.18 -56.14 -19.90
CA SER A 35 1.57 -56.07 -18.49
C SER A 35 0.62 -55.14 -17.73
N THR A 36 0.03 -55.61 -16.64
CA THR A 36 -0.74 -54.75 -15.74
C THR A 36 0.14 -53.60 -15.26
N SER A 37 -0.34 -52.35 -15.39
CA SER A 37 0.41 -51.16 -14.98
C SER A 37 0.87 -51.30 -13.51
N SER A 38 2.10 -50.88 -13.24
CA SER A 38 2.68 -50.92 -11.88
C SER A 38 2.02 -49.94 -10.91
N LEU A 39 1.25 -48.96 -11.41
CA LEU A 39 0.49 -48.01 -10.60
C LEU A 39 -0.92 -48.49 -10.23
N SER A 40 -1.45 -49.49 -10.96
CA SER A 40 -2.81 -49.97 -10.75
C SER A 40 -3.02 -50.58 -9.36
N CYS A 41 -4.22 -50.43 -8.82
CA CYS A 41 -4.62 -51.11 -7.59
C CYS A 41 -4.65 -52.64 -7.77
N VAL A 42 -4.93 -53.13 -8.99
CA VAL A 42 -4.88 -54.54 -9.37
C VAL A 42 -3.59 -54.82 -10.14
N ALA A 43 -2.49 -54.88 -9.39
CA ALA A 43 -1.15 -55.16 -9.93
C ALA A 43 -0.61 -56.52 -9.46
N GLU A 44 0.39 -57.03 -10.19
CA GLU A 44 1.07 -58.28 -9.87
C GLU A 44 1.63 -58.29 -8.44
N GLN A 45 1.49 -59.42 -7.75
CA GLN A 45 2.01 -59.62 -6.40
C GLN A 45 3.50 -59.98 -6.48
N PRO A 46 4.36 -59.43 -5.61
CA PRO A 46 5.79 -59.74 -5.64
C PRO A 46 6.04 -61.21 -5.30
N ASN A 47 7.01 -61.83 -5.98
CA ASN A 47 7.50 -63.16 -5.59
C ASN A 47 8.37 -63.03 -4.33
N LEU A 48 7.94 -63.66 -3.24
CA LEU A 48 8.61 -63.59 -1.93
C LEU A 48 9.35 -64.89 -1.55
N SER A 49 9.37 -65.90 -2.43
CA SER A 49 9.97 -67.22 -2.13
C SER A 49 11.47 -67.18 -1.89
N GLY A 50 12.18 -66.19 -2.45
CA GLY A 50 13.62 -66.01 -2.28
C GLY A 50 14.04 -65.09 -1.13
N VAL A 51 13.12 -64.65 -0.26
CA VAL A 51 13.42 -63.77 0.86
C VAL A 51 13.77 -64.60 2.10
N SER A 52 14.97 -64.41 2.65
CA SER A 52 15.50 -65.27 3.71
C SER A 52 14.88 -65.00 5.10
N ASP A 53 14.56 -63.74 5.41
CA ASP A 53 14.02 -63.33 6.71
C ASP A 53 12.47 -63.38 6.71
N PRO A 54 11.83 -64.24 7.53
CA PRO A 54 10.38 -64.32 7.63
C PRO A 54 9.71 -63.01 8.06
N ASN A 55 10.37 -62.18 8.87
CA ASN A 55 9.82 -60.88 9.30
C ASN A 55 9.75 -59.92 8.10
N VAL A 56 10.77 -59.92 7.24
CA VAL A 56 10.78 -59.13 6.00
C VAL A 56 9.68 -59.58 5.04
N VAL A 57 9.43 -60.90 4.93
CA VAL A 57 8.29 -61.43 4.16
C VAL A 57 6.97 -60.88 4.69
N VAL A 58 6.79 -60.83 6.02
CA VAL A 58 5.58 -60.27 6.64
C VAL A 58 5.44 -58.78 6.35
N SER A 59 6.51 -57.99 6.51
CA SER A 59 6.49 -56.56 6.22
C SER A 59 6.17 -56.29 4.74
N LEU A 60 6.77 -57.02 3.79
CA LEU A 60 6.47 -56.91 2.36
C LEU A 60 5.01 -57.26 2.04
N ARG A 61 4.45 -58.31 2.66
CA ARG A 61 3.02 -58.66 2.53
C ARG A 61 2.11 -57.57 3.10
N ASN A 62 2.51 -56.95 4.22
CA ASN A 62 1.75 -55.89 4.87
C ASN A 62 1.60 -54.63 4.00
N LEU A 63 2.51 -54.37 3.07
CA LEU A 63 2.40 -53.25 2.12
C LEU A 63 1.24 -53.40 1.13
N SER A 64 0.81 -54.63 0.86
CA SER A 64 -0.36 -54.93 0.01
C SER A 64 -1.69 -54.82 0.76
N LYS A 65 -1.68 -54.61 2.08
CA LYS A 65 -2.91 -54.42 2.88
C LYS A 65 -3.52 -53.04 2.64
N LYS A 66 -4.77 -52.85 3.04
CA LYS A 66 -5.46 -51.55 2.91
C LYS A 66 -5.02 -50.51 3.95
N ASP A 67 -4.78 -50.92 5.18
CA ASP A 67 -4.59 -50.03 6.33
C ASP A 67 -3.26 -49.26 6.29
N SER A 68 -3.32 -47.92 6.31
CA SER A 68 -2.14 -47.06 6.19
C SER A 68 -1.19 -47.12 7.38
N ILE A 69 -1.69 -47.42 8.59
CA ILE A 69 -0.86 -47.59 9.78
C ILE A 69 -0.02 -48.86 9.64
N THR A 70 -0.65 -49.94 9.22
CA THR A 70 0.00 -51.22 8.93
C THR A 70 1.06 -51.07 7.84
N LYS A 71 0.76 -50.34 6.76
CA LYS A 71 1.76 -50.01 5.73
C LYS A 71 2.92 -49.20 6.29
N SER A 72 2.66 -48.14 7.06
CA SER A 72 3.70 -47.27 7.61
C SER A 72 4.67 -48.05 8.51
N LYS A 73 4.13 -48.87 9.43
CA LYS A 73 4.93 -49.74 10.30
C LYS A 73 5.76 -50.74 9.48
N ALA A 74 5.16 -51.34 8.46
CA ALA A 74 5.88 -52.27 7.58
C ALA A 74 7.04 -51.59 6.84
N ILE A 75 6.89 -50.34 6.37
CA ILE A 75 7.99 -49.60 5.76
C ILE A 75 9.08 -49.26 6.79
N GLU A 76 8.71 -48.89 8.02
CA GLU A 76 9.66 -48.60 9.11
C GLU A 76 10.46 -49.86 9.51
N GLU A 77 9.81 -51.01 9.60
CA GLU A 77 10.47 -52.31 9.82
C GLU A 77 11.45 -52.64 8.69
N LEU A 78 11.07 -52.42 7.43
CA LEU A 78 11.96 -52.60 6.29
C LEU A 78 13.13 -51.61 6.30
N GLN A 79 12.92 -50.35 6.70
CA GLN A 79 14.00 -49.39 6.88
C GLN A 79 14.98 -49.83 7.98
N ALA A 80 14.47 -50.36 9.09
CA ALA A 80 15.31 -50.91 10.15
C ALA A 80 16.13 -52.10 9.64
N HIS A 81 15.52 -53.02 8.90
CA HIS A 81 16.21 -54.15 8.27
C HIS A 81 17.30 -53.69 7.30
N VAL A 82 17.02 -52.74 6.40
CA VAL A 82 18.00 -52.21 5.45
C VAL A 82 19.20 -51.54 6.15
N ARG A 83 18.99 -50.95 7.33
CA ARG A 83 20.07 -50.33 8.12
C ARG A 83 20.95 -51.33 8.84
N THR A 84 20.40 -52.48 9.26
CA THR A 84 21.11 -53.46 10.09
C THR A 84 21.64 -54.66 9.31
N ALA A 85 21.04 -54.97 8.15
CA ALA A 85 21.44 -56.11 7.34
C ALA A 85 22.84 -55.90 6.73
N PRO A 86 23.75 -56.90 6.82
CA PRO A 86 25.08 -56.80 6.22
C PRO A 86 25.04 -56.77 4.68
N SER A 87 24.03 -57.38 4.09
CA SER A 87 23.71 -57.32 2.66
C SER A 87 22.22 -57.56 2.48
N LEU A 88 21.60 -56.87 1.53
CA LEU A 88 20.20 -57.06 1.18
C LEU A 88 20.04 -58.18 0.13
N ASP A 89 19.07 -59.07 0.33
CA ASP A 89 18.71 -60.12 -0.62
C ASP A 89 18.17 -59.53 -1.93
N ASP A 90 18.59 -60.07 -3.08
CA ASP A 90 18.10 -59.60 -4.39
C ASP A 90 16.58 -59.82 -4.55
N ALA A 91 16.02 -60.82 -3.87
CA ALA A 91 14.57 -61.04 -3.81
C ALA A 91 13.84 -59.91 -3.06
N VAL A 92 14.45 -59.34 -2.02
CA VAL A 92 13.89 -58.17 -1.30
C VAL A 92 13.93 -56.94 -2.19
N ILE A 93 15.02 -56.74 -2.94
CA ILE A 93 15.11 -55.66 -3.93
C ILE A 93 14.01 -55.79 -4.97
N ALA A 94 13.90 -56.96 -5.61
CA ALA A 94 12.90 -57.20 -6.64
C ALA A 94 11.47 -57.02 -6.11
N ALA A 95 11.17 -57.56 -4.93
CA ALA A 95 9.86 -57.40 -4.30
C ALA A 95 9.53 -55.94 -3.98
N TRP A 96 10.49 -55.18 -3.44
CA TRP A 96 10.31 -53.77 -3.16
C TRP A 96 10.05 -52.96 -4.44
N ILE A 97 10.80 -53.21 -5.51
CA ILE A 97 10.65 -52.49 -6.79
C ILE A 97 9.25 -52.71 -7.39
N THR A 98 8.65 -53.89 -7.20
CA THR A 98 7.25 -54.16 -7.61
C THR A 98 6.20 -53.46 -6.72
N LEU A 99 6.52 -53.20 -5.45
CA LEU A 99 5.60 -52.57 -4.49
C LEU A 99 5.73 -51.04 -4.45
N TYR A 100 6.93 -50.53 -4.71
CA TYR A 100 7.29 -49.13 -4.55
C TYR A 100 6.41 -48.17 -5.35
N PRO A 101 6.09 -48.39 -6.64
CA PRO A 101 5.24 -47.47 -7.40
C PRO A 101 3.90 -47.20 -6.70
N ARG A 102 3.24 -48.25 -6.17
CA ARG A 102 1.98 -48.12 -5.42
C ARG A 102 2.15 -47.44 -4.06
N ALA A 103 3.23 -47.76 -3.34
CA ALA A 103 3.53 -47.13 -2.06
C ALA A 103 3.84 -45.63 -2.22
N SER A 104 4.49 -45.25 -3.32
CA SER A 104 4.84 -43.87 -3.63
C SER A 104 3.63 -42.98 -3.94
N ILE A 105 2.50 -43.56 -4.34
CA ILE A 105 1.27 -42.83 -4.66
C ILE A 105 0.16 -43.00 -3.61
N ASP A 106 0.44 -43.66 -2.48
CA ASP A 106 -0.54 -43.99 -1.45
C ASP A 106 -1.35 -42.78 -0.97
N THR A 107 -2.61 -42.99 -0.56
CA THR A 107 -3.46 -41.90 -0.05
C THR A 107 -2.85 -41.26 1.20
N SER A 108 -2.19 -42.04 2.05
CA SER A 108 -1.50 -41.55 3.25
C SER A 108 -0.19 -40.86 2.90
N ARG A 109 -0.07 -39.58 3.31
CA ARG A 109 1.19 -38.82 3.20
C ARG A 109 2.36 -39.55 3.85
N ARG A 110 2.13 -40.22 4.98
CA ARG A 110 3.19 -40.90 5.76
C ARG A 110 3.75 -42.09 5.00
N VAL A 111 2.88 -42.85 4.33
CA VAL A 111 3.29 -44.01 3.52
C VAL A 111 4.15 -43.53 2.34
N ARG A 112 3.71 -42.48 1.63
CA ARG A 112 4.50 -41.90 0.51
C ARG A 112 5.88 -41.41 0.97
N GLN A 113 5.92 -40.63 2.06
CA GLN A 113 7.16 -40.12 2.66
C GLN A 113 8.14 -41.27 2.97
N LEU A 114 7.66 -42.27 3.71
CA LEU A 114 8.47 -43.41 4.12
C LEU A 114 8.92 -44.25 2.91
N ALA A 115 8.07 -44.40 1.89
CA ALA A 115 8.39 -45.14 0.68
C ALA A 115 9.56 -44.49 -0.07
N HIS A 116 9.55 -43.18 -0.27
CA HIS A 116 10.69 -42.48 -0.90
C HIS A 116 11.97 -42.63 -0.08
N MET A 117 11.90 -42.45 1.24
CA MET A 117 13.07 -42.63 2.12
C MET A 117 13.63 -44.07 2.07
N LEU A 118 12.76 -45.08 2.04
CA LEU A 118 13.16 -46.47 1.91
C LEU A 118 13.80 -46.75 0.53
N GLN A 119 13.21 -46.21 -0.55
CA GLN A 119 13.79 -46.32 -1.89
C GLN A 119 15.21 -45.75 -1.96
N GLY A 120 15.46 -44.57 -1.36
CA GLY A 120 16.80 -44.00 -1.24
C GLY A 120 17.74 -44.89 -0.43
N SER A 121 17.29 -45.37 0.74
CA SER A 121 18.09 -46.24 1.62
C SER A 121 18.48 -47.56 0.95
N ILE A 122 17.55 -48.21 0.24
CA ILE A 122 17.82 -49.44 -0.53
C ILE A 122 18.83 -49.16 -1.64
N THR A 123 18.69 -48.04 -2.35
CA THR A 123 19.61 -47.65 -3.43
C THR A 123 21.04 -47.48 -2.92
N VAL A 124 21.21 -46.86 -1.74
CA VAL A 124 22.52 -46.73 -1.07
C VAL A 124 23.06 -48.08 -0.62
N ALA A 125 22.25 -48.89 0.07
CA ALA A 125 22.68 -50.16 0.64
C ALA A 125 23.09 -51.21 -0.42
N THR A 126 22.51 -51.13 -1.62
CA THR A 126 22.71 -52.13 -2.69
C THR A 126 23.65 -51.66 -3.79
N THR A 127 23.99 -50.37 -3.83
CA THR A 127 24.92 -49.73 -4.77
C THR A 127 24.64 -50.12 -6.23
N LYS A 128 25.58 -50.78 -6.93
CA LYS A 128 25.43 -51.16 -8.35
C LYS A 128 24.35 -52.21 -8.59
N ARG A 129 23.96 -53.00 -7.57
CA ARG A 129 22.98 -54.09 -7.72
C ARG A 129 21.56 -53.60 -8.00
N ILE A 130 21.23 -52.35 -7.66
CA ILE A 130 19.91 -51.75 -7.95
C ILE A 130 19.76 -51.31 -9.41
N LEU A 131 20.87 -51.12 -10.14
CA LEU A 131 20.86 -50.54 -11.49
C LEU A 131 19.96 -51.26 -12.49
N PRO A 132 19.88 -52.61 -12.52
CA PRO A 132 18.96 -53.33 -13.41
C PRO A 132 17.48 -53.00 -13.13
N TYR A 133 17.15 -52.68 -11.88
CA TYR A 133 15.78 -52.42 -11.43
C TYR A 133 15.38 -50.95 -11.50
N LEU A 134 16.36 -50.04 -11.60
CA LEU A 134 16.12 -48.60 -11.49
C LEU A 134 15.19 -48.06 -12.58
N ARG A 135 15.20 -48.66 -13.78
CA ARG A 135 14.28 -48.29 -14.88
C ARG A 135 12.80 -48.35 -14.46
N SER A 136 12.42 -49.28 -13.59
CA SER A 136 11.04 -49.44 -13.13
C SER A 136 10.67 -48.53 -11.95
N ALA A 137 11.67 -48.10 -11.16
CA ALA A 137 11.44 -47.28 -9.97
C ALA A 137 11.68 -45.78 -10.20
N ILE A 138 12.45 -45.39 -11.21
CA ILE A 138 12.90 -44.01 -11.40
C ILE A 138 11.74 -43.06 -11.73
N GLY A 139 10.74 -43.49 -12.51
CA GLY A 139 9.54 -42.70 -12.81
C GLY A 139 8.78 -42.33 -11.54
N PRO A 140 8.28 -43.31 -10.76
CA PRO A 140 7.62 -43.04 -9.49
C PRO A 140 8.48 -42.24 -8.50
N TRP A 141 9.80 -42.45 -8.49
CA TRP A 141 10.69 -41.70 -7.62
C TRP A 141 10.80 -40.23 -8.01
N LEU A 142 11.08 -39.92 -9.27
CA LEU A 142 11.20 -38.54 -9.73
C LEU A 142 9.86 -37.81 -9.75
N SER A 143 8.74 -38.50 -9.97
CA SER A 143 7.39 -37.92 -9.76
C SER A 143 7.19 -37.43 -8.33
N GLY A 144 7.79 -38.11 -7.34
CA GLY A 144 7.73 -37.69 -5.93
C GLY A 144 8.38 -36.33 -5.65
N LEU A 145 9.25 -35.83 -6.54
CA LEU A 145 9.81 -34.47 -6.45
C LEU A 145 8.78 -33.36 -6.73
N PHE A 146 7.58 -33.74 -7.17
CA PHE A 146 6.49 -32.84 -7.51
C PHE A 146 5.20 -33.17 -6.74
N ASP A 147 5.30 -33.92 -5.64
CA ASP A 147 4.14 -34.17 -4.76
C ASP A 147 3.64 -32.84 -4.18
N ASN A 148 2.32 -32.68 -4.11
CA ASN A 148 1.71 -31.45 -3.60
C ASN A 148 1.91 -31.27 -2.08
N ASP A 149 2.22 -32.35 -1.34
CA ASP A 149 2.61 -32.28 0.06
C ASP A 149 4.13 -32.06 0.20
N LYS A 150 4.49 -30.90 0.74
CA LYS A 150 5.89 -30.47 0.92
C LYS A 150 6.74 -31.42 1.77
N VAL A 151 6.14 -32.23 2.65
CA VAL A 151 6.86 -33.23 3.44
C VAL A 151 7.25 -34.42 2.57
N VAL A 152 6.39 -34.82 1.64
CA VAL A 152 6.66 -35.92 0.70
C VAL A 152 7.67 -35.48 -0.36
N GLU A 153 7.47 -34.28 -0.94
CA GLU A 153 8.41 -33.66 -1.89
C GLU A 153 9.84 -33.63 -1.31
N ARG A 154 9.98 -33.13 -0.08
CA ARG A 154 11.26 -33.06 0.61
C ARG A 154 11.86 -34.45 0.84
N ALA A 155 11.06 -35.41 1.28
CA ALA A 155 11.55 -36.78 1.49
C ALA A 155 12.01 -37.45 0.19
N ALA A 156 11.31 -37.21 -0.94
CA ALA A 156 11.75 -37.68 -2.25
C ALA A 156 13.07 -37.05 -2.68
N LYS A 157 13.22 -35.74 -2.47
CA LYS A 157 14.45 -34.99 -2.76
C LYS A 157 15.63 -35.45 -1.90
N GLU A 158 15.44 -35.53 -0.58
CA GLU A 158 16.47 -35.99 0.36
C GLU A 158 16.89 -37.45 0.06
N ALA A 159 15.93 -38.32 -0.25
CA ALA A 159 16.23 -39.70 -0.65
C ALA A 159 17.07 -39.75 -1.95
N LEU A 160 16.74 -38.89 -2.92
CA LEU A 160 17.48 -38.81 -4.18
C LEU A 160 18.88 -38.24 -3.99
N GLU A 161 19.03 -37.19 -3.18
CA GLU A 161 20.32 -36.59 -2.83
C GLU A 161 21.20 -37.56 -2.03
N LEU A 162 20.60 -38.35 -1.14
CA LEU A 162 21.32 -39.40 -0.42
C LEU A 162 21.88 -40.47 -1.37
N ALA A 163 21.08 -40.92 -2.34
CA ALA A 163 21.50 -41.94 -3.32
C ALA A 163 22.43 -41.39 -4.42
N PHE A 164 22.25 -40.13 -4.79
CA PHE A 164 23.00 -39.43 -5.83
C PHE A 164 23.47 -38.05 -5.33
N PRO A 165 24.59 -38.00 -4.58
CA PRO A 165 25.01 -36.79 -3.84
C PRO A 165 25.35 -35.58 -4.71
N THR A 166 25.90 -35.82 -5.89
CA THR A 166 26.36 -34.76 -6.81
C THR A 166 25.24 -34.33 -7.76
N PRO A 167 25.02 -33.02 -7.96
CA PRO A 167 24.03 -32.50 -8.92
C PRO A 167 24.14 -33.12 -10.32
N GLU A 168 25.36 -33.37 -10.80
CA GLU A 168 25.66 -33.94 -12.12
C GLU A 168 25.09 -35.36 -12.24
N LYS A 169 25.22 -36.18 -11.18
CA LYS A 169 24.62 -37.53 -11.16
C LYS A 169 23.11 -37.48 -11.19
N ARG A 170 22.50 -36.52 -10.50
CA ARG A 170 21.04 -36.33 -10.53
C ARG A 170 20.58 -35.86 -11.91
N HIS A 171 21.32 -34.95 -12.54
CA HIS A 171 21.08 -34.52 -13.93
C HIS A 171 21.12 -35.70 -14.92
N ILE A 172 22.12 -36.58 -14.79
CA ILE A 172 22.27 -37.76 -15.65
C ILE A 172 21.05 -38.70 -15.56
N LEU A 173 20.30 -38.73 -14.46
CA LEU A 173 19.11 -39.58 -14.34
C LEU A 173 18.05 -39.20 -15.38
N TRP A 174 17.84 -37.90 -15.59
CA TRP A 174 16.87 -37.37 -16.56
C TRP A 174 17.22 -37.74 -17.99
N LYS A 175 18.52 -37.74 -18.34
CA LYS A 175 19.00 -38.18 -19.66
C LYS A 175 18.94 -39.69 -19.82
N LYS A 176 19.51 -40.43 -18.86
CA LYS A 176 19.69 -41.88 -18.94
C LYS A 176 18.37 -42.65 -18.92
N TYR A 177 17.39 -42.15 -18.19
CA TYR A 177 16.10 -42.83 -17.99
C TYR A 177 14.92 -42.16 -18.70
N ARG A 178 15.17 -41.25 -19.65
CA ARG A 178 14.13 -40.50 -20.38
C ARG A 178 12.95 -41.36 -20.86
N ASP A 179 13.24 -42.53 -21.44
CA ASP A 179 12.22 -43.46 -21.92
C ASP A 179 11.32 -44.01 -20.80
N SER A 180 11.91 -44.34 -19.66
CA SER A 180 11.19 -44.82 -18.48
C SER A 180 10.36 -43.71 -17.84
N LEU A 181 10.85 -42.47 -17.87
CA LEU A 181 10.13 -41.30 -17.37
C LEU A 181 8.92 -40.96 -18.25
N LEU A 182 9.10 -40.97 -19.57
CA LEU A 182 8.00 -40.78 -20.53
C LEU A 182 6.94 -41.87 -20.39
N SER A 183 7.36 -43.14 -20.32
CA SER A 183 6.42 -44.27 -20.16
C SER A 183 5.64 -44.19 -18.85
N HIS A 184 6.29 -43.77 -17.75
CA HIS A 184 5.63 -43.57 -16.47
C HIS A 184 4.59 -42.44 -16.52
N ALA A 185 4.94 -41.32 -17.16
CA ALA A 185 4.02 -40.21 -17.30
C ALA A 185 2.85 -40.54 -18.24
N GLU A 186 3.10 -41.22 -19.35
CA GLU A 186 2.07 -41.70 -20.26
C GLU A 186 1.06 -42.61 -19.54
N ASP A 187 1.56 -43.60 -18.79
CA ASP A 187 0.71 -44.48 -17.99
C ASP A 187 -0.12 -43.67 -16.98
N ALA A 188 0.53 -42.83 -16.16
CA ALA A 188 -0.14 -42.05 -15.13
C ALA A 188 -1.20 -41.09 -15.69
N ILE A 189 -0.94 -40.44 -16.82
CA ILE A 189 -1.79 -39.37 -17.37
C ILE A 189 -2.88 -39.91 -18.31
N LEU A 190 -2.52 -40.82 -19.21
CA LEU A 190 -3.41 -41.24 -20.32
C LEU A 190 -4.09 -42.60 -20.10
N VAL A 191 -3.51 -43.46 -19.25
CA VAL A 191 -4.02 -44.82 -19.00
C VAL A 191 -4.78 -44.90 -17.68
N GLN A 192 -4.23 -44.32 -16.61
CA GLN A 192 -4.82 -44.45 -15.28
C GLN A 192 -6.10 -43.59 -15.11
N THR A 193 -6.97 -44.03 -14.20
CA THR A 193 -8.21 -43.36 -13.77
C THR A 193 -8.32 -43.40 -12.25
N ALA A 194 -9.28 -42.68 -11.67
CA ALA A 194 -9.56 -42.76 -10.24
C ALA A 194 -9.85 -44.20 -9.75
N SER A 195 -10.56 -44.98 -10.57
CA SER A 195 -10.94 -46.36 -10.29
C SER A 195 -9.82 -47.38 -10.58
N SER A 196 -8.87 -47.07 -11.46
CA SER A 196 -7.70 -47.94 -11.69
C SER A 196 -6.64 -47.78 -10.61
N LEU A 197 -6.51 -46.58 -10.01
CA LEU A 197 -5.53 -46.29 -8.96
C LEU A 197 -6.04 -46.64 -7.55
N SER A 198 -7.35 -46.72 -7.36
CA SER A 198 -7.99 -46.94 -6.06
C SER A 198 -9.07 -48.01 -6.17
N ASP A 199 -9.16 -48.89 -5.18
CA ASP A 199 -10.27 -49.84 -5.10
C ASP A 199 -11.53 -49.16 -4.57
N GLU A 200 -12.51 -48.93 -5.44
CA GLU A 200 -13.79 -48.27 -5.14
C GLU A 200 -14.61 -48.97 -4.05
N ARG A 201 -14.36 -50.26 -3.80
CA ARG A 201 -15.00 -50.98 -2.68
C ARG A 201 -14.52 -50.49 -1.32
N SER A 202 -13.39 -49.79 -1.31
CA SER A 202 -12.59 -49.59 -0.12
C SER A 202 -12.19 -48.12 0.09
N THR A 203 -12.19 -47.30 -0.96
CA THR A 203 -11.83 -45.88 -0.93
C THR A 203 -13.04 -45.06 -1.36
N SER A 204 -13.30 -43.93 -0.69
CA SER A 204 -14.38 -43.04 -1.11
C SER A 204 -14.08 -42.45 -2.49
N LYS A 205 -15.12 -42.06 -3.23
CA LYS A 205 -14.94 -41.45 -4.57
C LYS A 205 -14.07 -40.20 -4.50
N ASP A 206 -14.26 -39.37 -3.46
CA ASP A 206 -13.50 -38.13 -3.28
C ASP A 206 -12.01 -38.40 -2.98
N GLU A 207 -11.72 -39.40 -2.13
CA GLU A 207 -10.33 -39.81 -1.85
C GLU A 207 -9.65 -40.42 -3.08
N ALA A 208 -10.38 -41.23 -3.85
CA ALA A 208 -9.89 -41.82 -5.09
C ALA A 208 -9.59 -40.74 -6.14
N GLN A 209 -10.48 -39.76 -6.27
CA GLN A 209 -10.30 -38.63 -7.17
C GLN A 209 -9.13 -37.74 -6.74
N ALA A 210 -9.00 -37.45 -5.44
CA ALA A 210 -7.88 -36.65 -4.92
C ALA A 210 -6.53 -37.35 -5.13
N LYS A 211 -6.47 -38.68 -4.95
CA LYS A 211 -5.29 -39.47 -5.28
C LYS A 211 -4.97 -39.37 -6.78
N TYR A 212 -5.96 -39.56 -7.63
CA TYR A 212 -5.79 -39.47 -9.09
C TYR A 212 -5.26 -38.10 -9.51
N SER A 213 -5.91 -37.01 -9.09
CA SER A 213 -5.48 -35.65 -9.42
C SER A 213 -4.03 -35.38 -8.99
N ARG A 214 -3.63 -35.82 -7.79
CA ARG A 214 -2.24 -35.66 -7.31
C ARG A 214 -1.24 -36.43 -8.17
N VAL A 215 -1.54 -37.69 -8.51
CA VAL A 215 -0.65 -38.54 -9.31
C VAL A 215 -0.47 -37.97 -10.71
N VAL A 216 -1.56 -37.59 -11.37
CA VAL A 216 -1.51 -36.99 -12.71
C VAL A 216 -0.75 -35.66 -12.65
N SER A 217 -1.02 -34.79 -11.67
CA SER A 217 -0.30 -33.52 -11.51
C SER A 217 1.20 -33.71 -11.38
N SER A 218 1.62 -34.66 -10.54
CA SER A 218 3.05 -34.97 -10.32
C SER A 218 3.71 -35.48 -11.60
N ALA A 219 3.00 -36.32 -12.37
CA ALA A 219 3.46 -36.82 -13.67
C ALA A 219 3.53 -35.73 -14.75
N MET A 220 2.58 -34.78 -14.77
CA MET A 220 2.64 -33.63 -15.68
C MET A 220 3.83 -32.73 -15.37
N LEU A 221 4.09 -32.44 -14.09
CA LEU A 221 5.26 -31.65 -13.67
C LEU A 221 6.57 -32.40 -13.92
N LEU A 222 6.59 -33.73 -13.78
CA LEU A 222 7.70 -34.58 -14.21
C LEU A 222 8.01 -34.37 -15.70
N LEU A 223 6.99 -34.39 -16.56
CA LEU A 223 7.15 -34.13 -18.00
C LEU A 223 7.64 -32.70 -18.26
N THR A 224 7.04 -31.69 -17.62
CA THR A 224 7.49 -30.30 -17.74
C THR A 224 8.98 -30.18 -17.40
N HIS A 225 9.42 -30.79 -16.31
CA HIS A 225 10.83 -30.75 -15.92
C HIS A 225 11.72 -31.54 -16.88
N LEU A 226 11.27 -32.70 -17.38
CA LEU A 226 11.99 -33.48 -18.38
C LEU A 226 12.23 -32.67 -19.66
N ILE A 227 11.21 -31.93 -20.13
CA ILE A 227 11.31 -31.03 -21.28
C ILE A 227 12.34 -29.94 -21.00
N GLN A 228 12.22 -29.23 -19.87
CA GLN A 228 13.14 -28.16 -19.49
C GLN A 228 14.60 -28.63 -19.37
N VAL A 229 14.84 -29.85 -18.89
CA VAL A 229 16.18 -30.44 -18.84
C VAL A 229 16.72 -30.63 -20.25
N HIS A 230 15.95 -31.25 -21.15
CA HIS A 230 16.40 -31.50 -22.52
C HIS A 230 16.49 -30.22 -23.35
N GLU A 231 15.71 -29.19 -23.04
CA GLU A 231 15.82 -27.84 -23.61
C GLU A 231 17.16 -27.20 -23.24
N ARG A 232 17.51 -27.17 -21.94
CA ARG A 232 18.79 -26.62 -21.45
C ARG A 232 19.99 -27.38 -22.00
N ASP A 233 19.84 -28.67 -22.26
CA ASP A 233 20.87 -29.51 -22.86
C ASP A 233 20.90 -29.48 -24.39
N HIS A 234 20.04 -28.68 -25.03
CA HIS A 234 19.86 -28.62 -26.50
C HIS A 234 19.60 -30.01 -27.15
N ALA A 235 18.88 -30.87 -26.43
CA ALA A 235 18.64 -32.28 -26.75
C ALA A 235 17.15 -32.64 -26.87
N THR A 236 16.29 -31.66 -27.16
CA THR A 236 14.81 -31.82 -27.23
C THR A 236 14.36 -32.86 -28.26
N ARG A 237 15.12 -33.01 -29.35
CA ARG A 237 14.86 -34.04 -30.38
C ARG A 237 14.94 -35.47 -29.84
N GLU A 238 15.67 -35.72 -28.74
CA GLU A 238 15.83 -37.07 -28.19
C GLU A 238 14.57 -37.64 -27.54
N ILE A 239 13.60 -36.78 -27.18
CA ILE A 239 12.34 -37.17 -26.55
C ILE A 239 11.11 -36.85 -27.41
N ALA A 240 11.28 -36.14 -28.52
CA ALA A 240 10.21 -35.66 -29.39
C ALA A 240 9.30 -36.78 -29.90
N ASP A 241 9.86 -37.84 -30.51
CA ASP A 241 9.09 -38.93 -31.13
C ASP A 241 8.12 -39.63 -30.18
N LYS A 242 8.49 -39.74 -28.89
CA LYS A 242 7.65 -40.36 -27.86
C LYS A 242 6.70 -39.37 -27.20
N LEU A 243 7.05 -38.09 -27.18
CA LEU A 243 6.23 -37.04 -26.59
C LEU A 243 5.13 -36.58 -27.53
N GLU A 244 5.36 -36.60 -28.85
CA GLU A 244 4.40 -36.23 -29.89
C GLU A 244 3.02 -36.92 -29.73
N PRO A 245 2.90 -38.26 -29.62
CA PRO A 245 1.60 -38.90 -29.44
C PRO A 245 0.90 -38.51 -28.13
N MET A 246 1.66 -38.16 -27.09
CA MET A 246 1.11 -37.69 -25.82
C MET A 246 0.54 -36.27 -25.96
N ILE A 247 1.30 -35.35 -26.57
CA ILE A 247 0.88 -33.96 -26.82
C ILE A 247 -0.32 -33.90 -27.76
N ALA A 248 -0.38 -34.77 -28.78
CA ALA A 248 -1.51 -34.86 -29.69
C ALA A 248 -2.79 -35.41 -29.02
N ASN A 249 -2.67 -36.05 -27.86
CA ASN A 249 -3.82 -36.66 -27.18
C ASN A 249 -4.65 -35.60 -26.44
N ARG A 250 -5.89 -35.41 -26.91
CA ARG A 250 -6.84 -34.48 -26.31
C ARG A 250 -7.02 -34.62 -24.80
N LYS A 251 -7.01 -35.85 -24.25
CA LYS A 251 -7.22 -36.08 -22.81
C LYS A 251 -6.21 -35.34 -21.93
N LEU A 252 -4.99 -35.12 -22.44
CA LEU A 252 -3.95 -34.39 -21.73
C LEU A 252 -4.37 -32.95 -21.40
N TRP A 253 -5.10 -32.31 -22.31
CA TRP A 253 -5.43 -30.89 -22.23
C TRP A 253 -6.79 -30.63 -21.57
N GLU A 254 -7.62 -31.66 -21.39
CA GLU A 254 -8.89 -31.56 -20.65
C GLU A 254 -8.67 -31.22 -19.16
N PHE A 255 -7.46 -31.44 -18.65
CA PHE A 255 -7.05 -31.04 -17.31
C PHE A 255 -6.97 -29.53 -17.10
N ALA A 256 -7.00 -28.70 -18.15
CA ALA A 256 -7.08 -27.24 -18.04
C ALA A 256 -8.37 -26.73 -17.35
N TYR A 257 -9.41 -27.57 -17.31
CA TYR A 257 -10.69 -27.26 -16.67
C TYR A 257 -11.11 -28.34 -15.65
N SER A 258 -10.15 -29.09 -15.09
CA SER A 258 -10.44 -30.05 -14.02
C SER A 258 -10.92 -29.37 -12.74
N ALA A 259 -11.72 -30.06 -11.92
CA ALA A 259 -12.15 -29.52 -10.63
C ALA A 259 -10.97 -29.27 -9.66
N ASP A 260 -9.91 -30.07 -9.73
CA ASP A 260 -8.72 -29.93 -8.88
C ASP A 260 -7.80 -28.78 -9.38
N PRO A 261 -7.47 -27.79 -8.53
CA PRO A 261 -6.65 -26.64 -8.93
C PRO A 261 -5.18 -26.97 -9.16
N TYR A 262 -4.65 -28.00 -8.50
CA TYR A 262 -3.25 -28.40 -8.64
C TYR A 262 -3.02 -29.06 -10.01
N LEU A 263 -4.00 -29.84 -10.45
CA LEU A 263 -4.02 -30.44 -11.77
C LEU A 263 -4.14 -29.39 -12.89
N ARG A 264 -5.01 -28.38 -12.73
CA ARG A 264 -5.07 -27.25 -13.66
C ARG A 264 -3.73 -26.51 -13.77
N LYS A 265 -3.08 -26.21 -12.63
CA LYS A 265 -1.74 -25.57 -12.60
C LYS A 265 -0.68 -26.40 -13.34
N SER A 266 -0.67 -27.70 -13.11
CA SER A 266 0.27 -28.61 -13.76
C SER A 266 0.03 -28.68 -15.29
N SER A 267 -1.23 -28.63 -15.71
CA SER A 267 -1.61 -28.49 -17.13
C SER A 267 -1.14 -27.18 -17.74
N CYS A 268 -1.25 -26.06 -17.01
CA CYS A 268 -0.76 -24.76 -17.47
C CYS A 268 0.77 -24.77 -17.63
N ALA A 269 1.51 -25.32 -16.67
CA ALA A 269 2.96 -25.40 -16.75
C ALA A 269 3.43 -26.28 -17.93
N LEU A 270 2.76 -27.42 -18.15
CA LEU A 270 3.09 -28.32 -19.26
C LEU A 270 2.78 -27.70 -20.62
N VAL A 271 1.62 -27.05 -20.79
CA VAL A 271 1.25 -26.47 -22.10
C VAL A 271 2.22 -25.37 -22.52
N ILE A 272 2.68 -24.54 -21.57
CA ILE A 272 3.67 -23.48 -21.84
C ILE A 272 4.97 -24.11 -22.33
N SER A 273 5.50 -25.10 -21.60
CA SER A 273 6.77 -25.76 -21.95
C SER A 273 6.68 -26.48 -23.31
N CYS A 274 5.56 -27.16 -23.59
CA CYS A 274 5.32 -27.78 -24.88
C CYS A 274 5.20 -26.75 -26.02
N ALA A 275 4.45 -25.67 -25.81
CA ALA A 275 4.29 -24.63 -26.83
C ALA A 275 5.62 -23.94 -27.18
N GLN A 276 6.45 -23.65 -26.18
CA GLN A 276 7.76 -23.02 -26.39
C GLN A 276 8.78 -23.94 -27.07
N THR A 277 8.74 -25.24 -26.74
CA THR A 277 9.78 -26.19 -27.18
C THR A 277 9.40 -26.98 -28.43
N TYR A 278 8.12 -27.29 -28.59
CA TYR A 278 7.57 -28.21 -29.58
C TYR A 278 6.37 -27.62 -30.32
N GLU A 279 6.40 -26.31 -30.60
CA GLU A 279 5.32 -25.57 -31.27
C GLU A 279 4.73 -26.32 -32.48
N ALA A 280 5.60 -26.88 -33.33
CA ALA A 280 5.21 -27.59 -34.55
C ALA A 280 4.50 -28.94 -34.30
N LEU A 281 4.63 -29.53 -33.11
CA LEU A 281 3.97 -30.80 -32.73
C LEU A 281 2.63 -30.58 -32.03
N MET A 282 2.30 -29.33 -31.69
CA MET A 282 1.09 -28.98 -30.97
C MET A 282 -0.13 -29.07 -31.89
N ASN A 283 -1.19 -29.73 -31.42
CA ASN A 283 -2.50 -29.65 -32.06
C ASN A 283 -3.25 -28.42 -31.53
N TRP A 284 -3.04 -27.28 -32.20
CA TRP A 284 -3.55 -25.98 -31.75
C TRP A 284 -5.07 -25.91 -31.64
N ALA A 285 -5.83 -26.59 -32.51
CA ALA A 285 -7.28 -26.71 -32.39
C ALA A 285 -7.71 -27.40 -31.07
N VAL A 286 -6.99 -28.44 -30.64
CA VAL A 286 -7.24 -29.11 -29.35
C VAL A 286 -6.89 -28.22 -28.16
N ILE A 287 -5.78 -27.46 -28.26
CA ILE A 287 -5.39 -26.49 -27.22
C ILE A 287 -6.43 -25.37 -27.12
N SER A 288 -6.85 -24.80 -28.25
CA SER A 288 -7.89 -23.78 -28.33
C SER A 288 -9.22 -24.27 -27.73
N ALA A 289 -9.64 -25.49 -28.07
CA ALA A 289 -10.84 -26.08 -27.47
C ALA A 289 -10.74 -26.23 -25.94
N SER A 290 -9.57 -26.61 -25.44
CA SER A 290 -9.34 -26.90 -24.01
C SER A 290 -9.16 -25.63 -23.18
N PHE A 291 -8.28 -24.71 -23.61
CA PHE A 291 -7.93 -23.49 -22.87
C PHE A 291 -8.83 -22.30 -23.22
N LEU A 292 -9.38 -22.19 -24.44
CA LEU A 292 -10.28 -21.08 -24.75
C LEU A 292 -11.74 -21.49 -24.56
N SER A 293 -12.22 -22.50 -25.30
CA SER A 293 -13.65 -22.81 -25.26
C SER A 293 -14.13 -23.36 -23.91
N LYS A 294 -13.38 -24.27 -23.29
CA LYS A 294 -13.77 -24.91 -22.02
C LYS A 294 -13.16 -24.23 -20.81
N GLY A 295 -11.87 -23.91 -20.87
CA GLY A 295 -11.14 -23.37 -19.73
C GLY A 295 -11.56 -21.94 -19.33
N LEU A 296 -11.84 -21.03 -20.27
CA LEU A 296 -12.40 -19.69 -19.95
C LEU A 296 -13.79 -19.78 -19.34
N SER A 297 -14.58 -20.79 -19.71
CA SER A 297 -15.91 -21.01 -19.14
C SER A 297 -15.89 -21.55 -17.72
N ALA A 298 -14.83 -22.28 -17.35
CA ALA A 298 -14.68 -22.95 -16.07
C ALA A 298 -14.30 -21.98 -14.94
N ASP A 299 -14.46 -22.42 -13.70
CA ASP A 299 -13.91 -21.71 -12.54
C ASP A 299 -12.43 -22.06 -12.40
N GLN A 300 -11.60 -21.03 -12.26
CA GLN A 300 -10.15 -21.12 -12.13
C GLN A 300 -9.70 -20.81 -10.69
N LEU A 301 -10.59 -21.00 -9.72
CA LEU A 301 -10.32 -20.80 -8.29
C LEU A 301 -9.08 -21.59 -7.84
N GLY A 302 -8.06 -20.87 -7.38
CA GLY A 302 -6.79 -21.47 -6.95
C GLY A 302 -5.83 -21.85 -8.07
N SER A 303 -6.12 -21.53 -9.34
CA SER A 303 -5.24 -21.70 -10.52
C SER A 303 -5.19 -20.51 -11.46
N SER A 304 -5.99 -19.47 -11.23
CA SER A 304 -6.17 -18.29 -12.10
C SER A 304 -4.87 -17.62 -12.54
N GLY A 305 -3.90 -17.45 -11.64
CA GLY A 305 -2.58 -16.89 -11.97
C GLY A 305 -1.81 -17.72 -13.01
N ALA A 306 -1.64 -19.03 -12.76
CA ALA A 306 -1.00 -19.93 -13.72
C ALA A 306 -1.79 -20.03 -15.04
N TYR A 307 -3.12 -19.90 -14.93
CA TYR A 307 -4.02 -19.97 -16.07
C TYR A 307 -3.87 -18.76 -17.00
N ILE A 308 -3.92 -17.53 -16.46
CA ILE A 308 -3.74 -16.32 -17.27
C ILE A 308 -2.33 -16.25 -17.87
N GLU A 309 -1.30 -16.67 -17.14
CA GLU A 309 0.07 -16.79 -17.66
C GLU A 309 0.14 -17.75 -18.84
N SER A 310 -0.55 -18.89 -18.77
CA SER A 310 -0.60 -19.84 -19.88
C SER A 310 -1.34 -19.28 -21.09
N LEU A 311 -2.44 -18.56 -20.89
CA LEU A 311 -3.16 -17.90 -21.99
C LEU A 311 -2.28 -16.85 -22.67
N LEU A 312 -1.58 -16.03 -21.90
CA LEU A 312 -0.67 -15.02 -22.42
C LEU A 312 0.46 -15.65 -23.24
N ALA A 313 1.10 -16.69 -22.70
CA ALA A 313 2.16 -17.41 -23.40
C ALA A 313 1.66 -18.03 -24.71
N LEU A 314 0.51 -18.72 -24.68
CA LEU A 314 -0.08 -19.34 -25.88
C LEU A 314 -0.48 -18.29 -26.93
N THR A 315 -1.00 -17.15 -26.49
CA THR A 315 -1.37 -16.04 -27.39
C THR A 315 -0.15 -15.47 -28.10
N ARG A 316 0.96 -15.27 -27.39
CA ARG A 316 2.21 -14.74 -27.96
C ARG A 316 2.88 -15.72 -28.92
N ILE A 317 2.83 -17.01 -28.61
CA ILE A 317 3.44 -18.07 -29.44
C ILE A 317 2.60 -18.32 -30.70
N HIS A 318 1.28 -18.42 -30.55
CA HIS A 318 0.39 -18.81 -31.64
C HIS A 318 -0.92 -17.98 -31.63
N PRO A 319 -0.91 -16.72 -32.07
CA PRO A 319 -2.06 -15.82 -31.98
C PRO A 319 -3.34 -16.36 -32.64
N THR A 320 -3.20 -17.16 -33.70
CA THR A 320 -4.29 -17.84 -34.42
C THR A 320 -5.06 -18.85 -33.56
N ILE A 321 -4.58 -19.16 -32.34
CA ILE A 321 -5.30 -19.96 -31.34
C ILE A 321 -6.69 -19.37 -31.03
N TRP A 322 -6.83 -18.05 -31.11
CA TRP A 322 -8.07 -17.31 -30.87
C TRP A 322 -8.99 -17.24 -32.10
N THR A 323 -8.48 -17.55 -33.29
CA THR A 323 -9.15 -17.25 -34.56
C THR A 323 -9.37 -18.53 -35.37
N SER A 324 -8.51 -18.86 -36.33
CA SER A 324 -8.66 -20.03 -37.21
C SER A 324 -8.70 -21.37 -36.46
N GLU A 325 -7.99 -21.47 -35.34
CA GLU A 325 -7.97 -22.68 -34.51
C GLU A 325 -9.18 -22.79 -33.58
N TYR A 326 -9.88 -21.68 -33.34
CA TYR A 326 -11.04 -21.64 -32.46
C TYR A 326 -12.32 -22.07 -33.20
N GLN A 327 -12.77 -23.31 -32.94
CA GLN A 327 -13.88 -23.93 -33.66
C GLN A 327 -15.16 -24.11 -32.80
N SER A 328 -15.33 -23.32 -31.75
CA SER A 328 -16.51 -23.42 -30.88
C SER A 328 -17.74 -22.72 -31.46
N LYS A 329 -18.93 -23.19 -31.08
CA LYS A 329 -20.21 -22.56 -31.48
C LYS A 329 -20.44 -21.19 -30.85
N GLN A 330 -19.88 -20.95 -29.67
CA GLN A 330 -20.00 -19.67 -28.99
C GLN A 330 -18.80 -18.79 -29.37
N PRO A 331 -18.98 -17.47 -29.58
CA PRO A 331 -17.87 -16.57 -29.84
C PRO A 331 -16.83 -16.59 -28.70
N VAL A 332 -15.55 -16.53 -29.06
CA VAL A 332 -14.45 -16.52 -28.07
C VAL A 332 -14.47 -15.25 -27.22
N SER A 333 -14.83 -14.10 -27.81
CA SER A 333 -15.04 -12.82 -27.11
C SER A 333 -16.01 -12.95 -25.93
N LYS A 334 -17.13 -13.65 -26.13
CA LYS A 334 -18.10 -13.93 -25.06
C LYS A 334 -17.52 -14.76 -23.92
N MET A 335 -16.65 -15.72 -24.24
CA MET A 335 -15.97 -16.55 -23.23
C MET A 335 -14.95 -15.74 -22.44
N LEU A 336 -14.20 -14.88 -23.12
CA LEU A 336 -13.25 -13.95 -22.51
C LEU A 336 -13.97 -12.97 -21.56
N ILE A 337 -15.05 -12.34 -22.01
CA ILE A 337 -15.88 -11.42 -21.20
C ILE A 337 -16.34 -12.11 -19.90
N LYS A 338 -16.88 -13.33 -20.00
CA LYS A 338 -17.32 -14.10 -18.83
C LYS A 338 -16.16 -14.45 -17.88
N PHE A 339 -14.98 -14.68 -18.42
CA PHE A 339 -13.80 -14.97 -17.61
C PHE A 339 -13.31 -13.72 -16.87
N LEU A 340 -13.22 -12.58 -17.56
CA LEU A 340 -12.80 -11.30 -16.97
C LEU A 340 -13.75 -10.83 -15.86
N SER A 341 -15.07 -11.07 -16.01
CA SER A 341 -16.06 -10.68 -15.00
C SER A 341 -15.97 -11.43 -13.66
N LYS A 342 -15.20 -12.52 -13.59
CA LYS A 342 -14.94 -13.23 -12.33
C LYS A 342 -13.80 -12.61 -11.51
N GLY A 343 -13.03 -11.68 -12.08
CA GLY A 343 -11.81 -11.15 -11.46
C GLY A 343 -10.72 -12.21 -11.34
N SER A 344 -9.80 -12.02 -10.39
CA SER A 344 -8.64 -12.90 -10.20
C SER A 344 -8.98 -14.23 -9.53
N GLN A 345 -10.18 -14.44 -9.00
CA GLN A 345 -10.60 -15.69 -8.33
C GLN A 345 -9.62 -16.12 -7.22
N HIS A 346 -9.33 -15.21 -6.28
CA HIS A 346 -8.30 -15.31 -5.24
C HIS A 346 -6.87 -15.45 -5.78
N GLY A 347 -6.64 -14.92 -6.98
CA GLY A 347 -5.35 -14.94 -7.66
C GLY A 347 -4.35 -13.91 -7.09
N PRO A 348 -3.06 -14.01 -7.48
CA PRO A 348 -2.06 -13.02 -7.12
C PRO A 348 -2.28 -11.70 -7.85
N GLU A 349 -1.70 -10.61 -7.36
CA GLU A 349 -1.70 -9.30 -8.00
C GLU A 349 -1.23 -9.35 -9.47
N LEU A 350 -0.23 -10.18 -9.77
CA LEU A 350 0.32 -10.40 -11.12
C LEU A 350 -0.75 -10.78 -12.14
N TYR A 351 -1.88 -11.36 -11.71
CA TYR A 351 -3.02 -11.68 -12.57
C TYR A 351 -3.45 -10.48 -13.42
N TRP A 352 -3.59 -9.29 -12.81
CA TRP A 352 -4.07 -8.10 -13.50
C TRP A 352 -3.06 -7.56 -14.51
N ARG A 353 -1.77 -7.68 -14.21
CA ARG A 353 -0.71 -7.38 -15.19
C ARG A 353 -0.81 -8.32 -16.40
N CYS A 354 -1.02 -9.62 -16.18
CA CYS A 354 -1.20 -10.56 -17.28
C CYS A 354 -2.49 -10.32 -18.06
N VAL A 355 -3.57 -9.85 -17.42
CA VAL A 355 -4.81 -9.44 -18.11
C VAL A 355 -4.56 -8.25 -19.03
N ASP A 356 -3.86 -7.22 -18.56
CA ASP A 356 -3.50 -6.05 -19.38
C ASP A 356 -2.71 -6.47 -20.63
N GLU A 357 -1.66 -7.27 -20.45
CA GLU A 357 -0.85 -7.78 -21.55
C GLU A 357 -1.66 -8.70 -22.48
N LEU A 358 -2.48 -9.61 -21.93
CA LEU A 358 -3.24 -10.58 -22.73
C LEU A 358 -4.26 -9.88 -23.62
N VAL A 359 -5.07 -8.97 -23.07
CA VAL A 359 -6.13 -8.32 -23.85
C VAL A 359 -5.54 -7.53 -25.04
N LYS A 360 -4.37 -6.92 -24.85
CA LYS A 360 -3.65 -6.20 -25.91
C LYS A 360 -3.02 -7.11 -26.97
N ASP A 361 -2.62 -8.32 -26.58
CA ASP A 361 -1.98 -9.30 -27.46
C ASP A 361 -2.99 -10.17 -28.24
N ILE A 362 -4.26 -10.23 -27.82
CA ILE A 362 -5.31 -10.98 -28.54
C ILE A 362 -5.58 -10.33 -29.90
N PRO A 363 -5.65 -11.11 -31.00
CA PRO A 363 -6.02 -10.59 -32.32
C PRO A 363 -7.35 -9.83 -32.29
N ARG A 364 -7.39 -8.63 -32.89
CA ARG A 364 -8.55 -7.72 -32.83
C ARG A 364 -9.84 -8.40 -33.31
N GLU A 365 -9.78 -9.27 -34.32
CA GLU A 365 -10.92 -10.05 -34.81
C GLU A 365 -11.55 -10.97 -33.75
N ALA A 366 -10.75 -11.52 -32.83
CA ALA A 366 -11.21 -12.37 -31.73
C ALA A 366 -11.87 -11.60 -30.57
N LEU A 367 -11.62 -10.30 -30.48
CA LEU A 367 -12.27 -9.42 -29.49
C LEU A 367 -13.66 -8.95 -29.93
N THR A 368 -14.00 -9.11 -31.21
CA THR A 368 -15.29 -8.68 -31.75
C THR A 368 -16.40 -9.70 -31.49
N SER A 369 -17.63 -9.22 -31.35
CA SER A 369 -18.84 -10.06 -31.30
C SER A 369 -19.30 -10.52 -32.70
N THR A 370 -19.00 -9.73 -33.74
CA THR A 370 -19.50 -9.94 -35.12
C THR A 370 -18.45 -10.39 -36.13
N GLY A 371 -17.16 -10.37 -35.78
CA GLY A 371 -16.05 -10.85 -36.62
C GLY A 371 -15.57 -9.87 -37.70
N THR A 372 -16.16 -8.67 -37.82
CA THR A 372 -15.90 -7.76 -38.96
C THR A 372 -15.16 -6.49 -38.57
N ARG A 373 -15.54 -5.84 -37.46
CA ARG A 373 -14.94 -4.61 -36.97
C ARG A 373 -15.11 -4.54 -35.46
N PHE A 374 -14.13 -3.96 -34.77
CA PHE A 374 -14.23 -3.68 -33.34
C PHE A 374 -15.18 -2.49 -33.12
N THR A 375 -16.23 -2.72 -32.33
CA THR A 375 -17.32 -1.75 -32.13
C THR A 375 -17.31 -1.15 -30.72
N LEU A 376 -18.07 -0.07 -30.53
CA LEU A 376 -18.31 0.51 -29.21
C LEU A 376 -18.92 -0.51 -28.24
N GLU A 377 -19.81 -1.39 -28.71
CA GLU A 377 -20.42 -2.43 -27.89
C GLU A 377 -19.40 -3.45 -27.38
N ASP A 378 -18.41 -3.81 -28.21
CA ASP A 378 -17.33 -4.72 -27.82
C ASP A 378 -16.44 -4.08 -26.74
N ALA A 379 -16.07 -2.79 -26.90
CA ALA A 379 -15.31 -2.04 -25.90
C ALA A 379 -16.05 -1.96 -24.55
N ILE A 380 -17.35 -1.62 -24.60
CA ILE A 380 -18.22 -1.55 -23.41
C ILE A 380 -18.31 -2.90 -22.72
N ALA A 381 -18.47 -3.99 -23.47
CA ALA A 381 -18.58 -5.33 -22.91
C ALA A 381 -17.31 -5.76 -22.16
N ILE A 382 -16.11 -5.46 -22.72
CA ILE A 382 -14.83 -5.76 -22.06
C ILE A 382 -14.65 -4.89 -20.80
N ALA A 383 -14.87 -3.58 -20.89
CA ALA A 383 -14.73 -2.69 -19.75
C ALA A 383 -15.72 -3.02 -18.61
N THR A 384 -16.97 -3.35 -18.96
CA THR A 384 -17.99 -3.77 -18.00
C THR A 384 -17.58 -5.06 -17.29
N ALA A 385 -17.08 -6.05 -18.03
CA ALA A 385 -16.60 -7.29 -17.44
C ALA A 385 -15.43 -7.06 -16.48
N LEU A 386 -14.44 -6.25 -16.86
CA LEU A 386 -13.34 -5.91 -15.95
C LEU A 386 -13.85 -5.25 -14.67
N ARG A 387 -14.82 -4.33 -14.78
CA ARG A 387 -15.44 -3.64 -13.64
C ARG A 387 -16.26 -4.58 -12.74
N GLU A 388 -16.94 -5.56 -13.31
CA GLU A 388 -17.58 -6.64 -12.54
C GLU A 388 -16.54 -7.48 -11.80
N GLY A 389 -15.42 -7.81 -12.46
CA GLY A 389 -14.32 -8.55 -11.85
C GLY A 389 -13.68 -7.82 -10.67
N LEU A 390 -13.50 -6.50 -10.77
CA LEU A 390 -13.06 -5.62 -9.68
C LEU A 390 -14.00 -5.64 -8.47
N GLY A 391 -15.30 -5.78 -8.70
CA GLY A 391 -16.34 -5.86 -7.66
C GLY A 391 -16.62 -7.26 -7.14
N SER A 392 -15.94 -8.29 -7.67
CA SER A 392 -16.15 -9.69 -7.29
C SER A 392 -15.78 -9.94 -5.82
N GLN A 393 -16.56 -10.78 -5.14
CA GLN A 393 -16.21 -11.22 -3.77
C GLN A 393 -14.93 -12.06 -3.74
N GLU A 394 -14.56 -12.64 -4.87
CA GLU A 394 -13.35 -13.45 -5.01
C GLU A 394 -12.12 -12.60 -5.37
N GLU A 395 -12.24 -11.27 -5.50
CA GLU A 395 -11.11 -10.38 -5.73
C GLU A 395 -10.45 -9.96 -4.41
N PRO A 396 -9.16 -10.27 -4.19
CA PRO A 396 -8.45 -9.82 -2.99
C PRO A 396 -8.35 -8.30 -2.92
N ARG A 397 -8.74 -7.70 -1.78
CA ARG A 397 -8.66 -6.24 -1.59
C ARG A 397 -7.26 -5.66 -1.77
N LEU A 398 -6.23 -6.43 -1.48
CA LEU A 398 -4.83 -6.03 -1.66
C LEU A 398 -4.45 -5.85 -3.14
N ASN A 399 -5.14 -6.54 -4.06
CA ASN A 399 -4.90 -6.46 -5.49
C ASN A 399 -5.59 -5.24 -6.13
N LEU A 400 -6.51 -4.55 -5.43
CA LEU A 400 -7.38 -3.53 -6.02
C LEU A 400 -6.58 -2.37 -6.65
N SER A 401 -5.41 -2.03 -6.11
CA SER A 401 -4.58 -0.98 -6.71
C SER A 401 -4.12 -1.36 -8.11
N ALA A 402 -3.55 -2.56 -8.28
CA ALA A 402 -3.12 -3.09 -9.57
C ALA A 402 -4.31 -3.37 -10.51
N ALA A 403 -5.43 -3.85 -9.97
CA ALA A 403 -6.64 -4.12 -10.74
C ALA A 403 -7.22 -2.84 -11.35
N TRP A 404 -7.33 -1.77 -10.57
CA TRP A 404 -7.82 -0.48 -11.06
C TRP A 404 -6.85 0.16 -12.04
N ALA A 405 -5.54 0.04 -11.81
CA ALA A 405 -4.53 0.50 -12.78
C ALA A 405 -4.70 -0.23 -14.13
N CYS A 406 -4.80 -1.56 -14.12
CA CYS A 406 -5.08 -2.37 -15.31
C CYS A 406 -6.39 -1.96 -16.01
N TYR A 407 -7.48 -1.75 -15.25
CA TYR A 407 -8.75 -1.28 -15.81
C TYR A 407 -8.62 0.06 -16.52
N ILE A 408 -7.92 1.02 -15.92
CA ILE A 408 -7.69 2.35 -16.51
C ILE A 408 -6.84 2.21 -17.77
N ASP A 409 -5.74 1.46 -17.71
CA ASP A 409 -4.86 1.21 -18.85
C ASP A 409 -5.62 0.58 -20.02
N LEU A 410 -6.45 -0.42 -19.75
CA LEU A 410 -7.28 -1.06 -20.77
C LEU A 410 -8.39 -0.13 -21.29
N CYS A 411 -8.99 0.75 -20.48
CA CYS A 411 -9.95 1.72 -21.01
C CYS A 411 -9.31 2.64 -22.06
N PHE A 412 -8.10 3.16 -21.81
CA PHE A 412 -7.39 3.99 -22.79
C PHE A 412 -6.89 3.19 -23.99
N TRP A 413 -6.55 1.91 -23.83
CA TRP A 413 -6.24 1.08 -24.99
C TRP A 413 -7.49 0.75 -25.83
N LEU A 414 -8.61 0.42 -25.19
CA LEU A 414 -9.88 0.09 -25.86
C LEU A 414 -10.43 1.26 -26.65
N GLN A 415 -10.28 2.50 -26.17
CA GLN A 415 -10.70 3.67 -26.95
C GLN A 415 -9.89 3.78 -28.25
N GLU A 416 -8.58 3.54 -28.21
CA GLU A 416 -7.73 3.62 -29.42
C GLU A 416 -8.14 2.59 -30.47
N GLN A 417 -8.81 1.51 -30.05
CA GLN A 417 -9.38 0.50 -30.94
C GLN A 417 -10.73 0.93 -31.55
N LEU A 418 -11.27 2.10 -31.23
CA LEU A 418 -12.47 2.65 -31.87
C LEU A 418 -12.05 3.62 -32.97
N ASP A 419 -12.77 3.64 -34.08
CA ASP A 419 -12.33 4.41 -35.25
C ASP A 419 -12.94 5.83 -35.32
N GLU A 420 -14.00 6.10 -34.55
CA GLU A 420 -14.71 7.39 -34.56
C GLU A 420 -14.45 8.17 -33.27
N ALA A 421 -13.92 9.39 -33.37
CA ALA A 421 -13.60 10.25 -32.21
C ALA A 421 -14.80 10.46 -31.25
N GLN A 422 -16.02 10.58 -31.78
CA GLN A 422 -17.22 10.71 -30.96
C GLN A 422 -17.49 9.45 -30.11
N THR A 423 -17.23 8.27 -30.65
CA THR A 423 -17.37 7.00 -29.92
C THR A 423 -16.26 6.80 -28.90
N GLN A 424 -15.02 7.20 -29.23
CA GLN A 424 -13.88 7.22 -28.30
C GLN A 424 -14.19 8.09 -27.07
N GLU A 425 -14.64 9.32 -27.32
CA GLU A 425 -15.03 10.26 -26.25
C GLU A 425 -16.18 9.70 -25.41
N SER A 426 -17.25 9.22 -26.06
CA SER A 426 -18.42 8.65 -25.37
C SER A 426 -18.02 7.47 -24.47
N PHE A 427 -17.12 6.62 -24.95
CA PHE A 427 -16.60 5.48 -24.19
C PHE A 427 -15.81 5.92 -22.95
N LEU A 428 -14.83 6.83 -23.11
CA LEU A 428 -14.04 7.34 -21.99
C LEU A 428 -14.92 8.03 -20.94
N ARG A 429 -15.90 8.82 -21.37
CA ARG A 429 -16.86 9.49 -20.49
C ARG A 429 -17.66 8.52 -19.64
N SER A 430 -18.04 7.37 -20.21
CA SER A 430 -18.88 6.38 -19.54
C SER A 430 -18.09 5.37 -18.69
N HIS A 431 -16.82 5.11 -19.00
CA HIS A 431 -16.05 4.02 -18.36
C HIS A 431 -14.80 4.49 -17.60
N ALA A 432 -14.07 5.50 -18.09
CA ALA A 432 -12.86 6.01 -17.42
C ALA A 432 -13.17 7.16 -16.45
N LEU A 433 -13.86 8.20 -16.91
CA LEU A 433 -14.15 9.41 -16.10
C LEU A 433 -14.96 9.19 -14.82
N PRO A 434 -15.82 8.15 -14.67
CA PRO A 434 -16.47 7.89 -13.41
C PRO A 434 -15.49 7.63 -12.26
N VAL A 435 -14.30 7.07 -12.52
CA VAL A 435 -13.28 6.83 -11.49
C VAL A 435 -12.79 8.15 -10.88
N VAL A 436 -12.66 9.20 -11.68
CA VAL A 436 -12.31 10.54 -11.19
C VAL A 436 -13.42 11.10 -10.29
N ALA A 437 -14.69 10.90 -10.66
CA ALA A 437 -15.81 11.30 -9.80
C ALA A 437 -15.88 10.50 -8.49
N MET A 438 -15.58 9.19 -8.55
CA MET A 438 -15.52 8.32 -7.38
C MET A 438 -14.43 8.75 -6.39
N TYR A 439 -13.32 9.33 -6.86
CA TYR A 439 -12.30 9.88 -5.98
C TYR A 439 -12.81 11.15 -5.26
N VAL A 440 -13.37 12.11 -6.00
CA VAL A 440 -13.80 13.38 -5.43
C VAL A 440 -15.04 13.22 -4.53
N ASP A 441 -15.99 12.37 -4.95
CA ASP A 441 -17.21 12.04 -4.20
C ASP A 441 -17.43 10.52 -4.04
N PRO A 442 -16.74 9.87 -3.08
CA PRO A 442 -16.82 8.43 -2.85
C PRO A 442 -18.21 7.93 -2.45
N THR A 443 -19.08 8.81 -1.96
CA THR A 443 -20.42 8.44 -1.49
C THR A 443 -21.40 8.10 -2.63
N SER A 444 -21.02 8.40 -3.87
CA SER A 444 -21.87 8.29 -5.05
C SER A 444 -21.85 6.91 -5.76
N SER A 445 -20.97 5.98 -5.35
CA SER A 445 -20.73 4.72 -6.11
C SER A 445 -20.76 3.45 -5.25
N GLY A 446 -21.29 2.35 -5.80
CA GLY A 446 -21.36 1.05 -5.12
C GLY A 446 -20.04 0.25 -5.02
N VAL A 447 -19.00 0.63 -5.76
CA VAL A 447 -17.65 0.04 -5.70
C VAL A 447 -16.69 1.11 -5.21
N SER A 448 -15.95 0.88 -4.12
CA SER A 448 -15.04 1.89 -3.57
C SER A 448 -13.63 1.78 -4.17
N LEU A 449 -12.99 2.93 -4.37
CA LEU A 449 -11.57 2.98 -4.74
C LEU A 449 -10.70 2.62 -3.51
N PRO A 450 -9.56 1.94 -3.71
CA PRO A 450 -8.59 1.72 -2.65
C PRO A 450 -8.08 3.07 -2.10
N PRO A 451 -8.25 3.39 -0.81
CA PRO A 451 -7.95 4.73 -0.29
C PRO A 451 -6.52 5.18 -0.55
N ALA A 452 -5.54 4.28 -0.41
CA ALA A 452 -4.11 4.55 -0.55
C ALA A 452 -3.70 4.99 -1.97
N SER A 453 -4.37 4.50 -3.02
CA SER A 453 -4.03 4.82 -4.42
C SER A 453 -5.14 5.58 -5.16
N SER A 454 -6.23 5.93 -4.49
CA SER A 454 -7.37 6.62 -5.11
C SER A 454 -7.01 7.94 -5.82
N LEU A 455 -6.12 8.76 -5.24
CA LEU A 455 -5.59 9.98 -5.87
C LEU A 455 -4.72 9.67 -7.09
N GLU A 456 -3.87 8.66 -7.00
CA GLU A 456 -2.99 8.23 -8.10
C GLU A 456 -3.81 7.73 -9.29
N LEU A 457 -4.84 6.91 -9.04
CA LEU A 457 -5.75 6.40 -10.08
C LEU A 457 -6.53 7.53 -10.76
N ALA A 458 -7.08 8.47 -9.98
CA ALA A 458 -7.83 9.61 -10.53
C ALA A 458 -6.94 10.57 -11.33
N SER A 459 -5.75 10.88 -10.81
CA SER A 459 -4.78 11.73 -11.51
C SER A 459 -4.22 11.07 -12.76
N SER A 460 -3.96 9.77 -12.74
CA SER A 460 -3.53 8.99 -13.92
C SER A 460 -4.50 9.14 -15.10
N ILE A 461 -5.81 9.11 -14.86
CA ILE A 461 -6.82 9.32 -15.91
C ILE A 461 -6.69 10.73 -16.51
N MET A 462 -6.59 11.76 -15.66
CA MET A 462 -6.51 13.14 -16.11
C MET A 462 -5.22 13.40 -16.89
N LEU A 463 -4.08 12.89 -16.39
CA LEU A 463 -2.79 13.00 -17.09
C LEU A 463 -2.78 12.23 -18.41
N LYS A 464 -3.45 11.08 -18.49
CA LYS A 464 -3.61 10.35 -19.75
C LYS A 464 -4.46 11.13 -20.75
N LEU A 465 -5.57 11.74 -20.34
CA LEU A 465 -6.36 12.58 -21.26
C LEU A 465 -5.50 13.68 -21.89
N ALA A 466 -4.67 14.36 -21.08
CA ALA A 466 -3.72 15.36 -21.58
C ALA A 466 -2.69 14.73 -22.54
N LYS A 467 -2.12 13.58 -22.18
CA LYS A 467 -1.17 12.85 -23.04
C LYS A 467 -1.75 12.41 -24.39
N TYR A 468 -3.05 12.16 -24.46
CA TYR A 468 -3.76 11.72 -25.67
C TYR A 468 -4.36 12.89 -26.47
N ASP A 469 -3.99 14.14 -26.18
CA ASP A 469 -4.53 15.35 -26.81
C ASP A 469 -6.06 15.48 -26.65
N LEU A 470 -6.61 14.95 -25.55
CA LEU A 470 -8.04 14.96 -25.21
C LEU A 470 -8.38 16.07 -24.20
N ASP A 471 -7.76 17.24 -24.36
CA ASP A 471 -7.85 18.38 -23.45
C ASP A 471 -9.29 18.85 -23.24
N SER A 472 -10.13 18.81 -24.28
CA SER A 472 -11.54 19.20 -24.21
C SER A 472 -12.32 18.32 -23.23
N ILE A 473 -12.06 17.00 -23.21
CA ILE A 473 -12.70 16.03 -22.31
C ILE A 473 -12.21 16.26 -20.87
N LEU A 474 -10.91 16.52 -20.70
CA LEU A 474 -10.31 16.83 -19.41
C LEU A 474 -10.92 18.10 -18.82
N ILE A 475 -10.93 19.18 -19.59
CA ILE A 475 -11.45 20.49 -19.19
C ILE A 475 -12.95 20.39 -18.88
N ASP A 476 -13.73 19.73 -19.73
CA ASP A 476 -15.16 19.53 -19.48
C ASP A 476 -15.38 18.71 -18.20
N LYS A 477 -14.61 17.63 -17.97
CA LYS A 477 -14.72 16.85 -16.74
C LYS A 477 -14.37 17.70 -15.51
N TRP A 478 -13.31 18.50 -15.59
CA TRP A 478 -12.89 19.39 -14.54
C TRP A 478 -13.99 20.41 -14.20
N ASN A 479 -14.53 21.08 -15.23
CA ASN A 479 -15.61 22.05 -15.08
C ASN A 479 -16.86 21.42 -14.46
N ASN A 480 -17.24 20.21 -14.87
CA ASN A 480 -18.35 19.48 -14.28
C ASN A 480 -18.14 19.19 -12.77
N LEU A 481 -16.91 18.89 -12.34
CA LEU A 481 -16.59 18.70 -10.92
C LEU A 481 -16.64 20.02 -10.14
N THR A 482 -16.13 21.12 -10.72
CA THR A 482 -16.20 22.44 -10.09
C THR A 482 -17.63 22.95 -9.99
N ASP A 483 -18.45 22.75 -11.02
CA ASP A 483 -19.87 23.11 -11.03
C ASP A 483 -20.66 22.28 -10.02
N SER A 484 -20.34 20.99 -9.90
CA SER A 484 -20.91 20.14 -8.85
C SER A 484 -20.55 20.64 -7.45
N LEU A 485 -19.34 21.15 -7.23
CA LEU A 485 -18.94 21.75 -5.95
C LEU A 485 -19.72 23.03 -5.67
N VAL A 486 -19.85 23.92 -6.66
CA VAL A 486 -20.67 25.14 -6.56
C VAL A 486 -22.12 24.80 -6.21
N MET A 487 -22.69 23.80 -6.87
CA MET A 487 -24.06 23.35 -6.59
C MET A 487 -24.19 22.77 -5.18
N LYS A 488 -23.26 21.93 -4.72
CA LYS A 488 -23.25 21.42 -3.34
C LYS A 488 -23.10 22.54 -2.31
N MET A 489 -22.27 23.55 -2.56
CA MET A 489 -22.16 24.75 -1.73
C MET A 489 -23.48 25.52 -1.65
N LYS A 490 -24.13 25.78 -2.80
CA LYS A 490 -25.42 26.48 -2.87
C LYS A 490 -26.56 25.73 -2.17
N LEU A 491 -26.58 24.40 -2.31
CA LEU A 491 -27.57 23.51 -1.70
C LEU A 491 -27.24 23.12 -0.25
N SER A 492 -26.14 23.65 0.30
CA SER A 492 -25.74 23.33 1.67
C SER A 492 -26.81 23.71 2.68
N LEU A 493 -27.01 22.85 3.68
CA LEU A 493 -28.09 23.02 4.66
C LEU A 493 -27.96 24.37 5.41
N PRO A 494 -29.05 24.97 5.89
CA PRO A 494 -29.00 26.15 6.74
C PRO A 494 -28.51 25.80 8.15
N SER A 495 -27.95 26.79 8.87
CA SER A 495 -27.46 26.63 10.25
C SER A 495 -28.52 26.18 11.25
N SER A 496 -29.81 26.25 10.88
CA SER A 496 -30.94 25.75 11.66
C SER A 496 -31.20 24.24 11.52
N SER A 497 -30.51 23.55 10.61
CA SER A 497 -30.67 22.11 10.39
C SER A 497 -29.78 21.31 11.33
N GLU A 498 -30.29 20.19 11.87
CA GLU A 498 -29.51 19.27 12.69
C GLU A 498 -28.32 18.64 11.93
N ASP A 499 -28.47 18.47 10.60
CA ASP A 499 -27.44 17.91 9.72
C ASP A 499 -26.51 18.98 9.11
N PHE A 500 -26.59 20.24 9.57
CA PHE A 500 -25.82 21.35 9.00
C PHE A 500 -24.31 21.06 8.95
N GLU A 501 -23.74 20.63 10.07
CA GLU A 501 -22.30 20.36 10.20
C GLU A 501 -21.86 19.21 9.27
N SER A 502 -22.64 18.13 9.21
CA SER A 502 -22.40 17.01 8.31
C SER A 502 -22.42 17.46 6.83
N SER A 503 -23.39 18.29 6.46
CA SER A 503 -23.49 18.86 5.11
C SER A 503 -22.29 19.75 4.76
N GLN A 504 -21.83 20.60 5.68
CA GLN A 504 -20.67 21.46 5.45
C GLN A 504 -19.36 20.65 5.38
N ASN A 505 -19.16 19.68 6.28
CA ASN A 505 -17.96 18.84 6.31
C ASN A 505 -17.82 18.00 5.03
N ALA A 506 -18.92 17.47 4.49
CA ALA A 506 -18.91 16.75 3.22
C ALA A 506 -18.45 17.63 2.04
N ILE A 507 -18.79 18.92 2.05
CA ILE A 507 -18.35 19.90 1.03
C ILE A 507 -16.86 20.22 1.21
N VAL A 508 -16.39 20.37 2.45
CA VAL A 508 -14.96 20.57 2.76
C VAL A 508 -14.13 19.38 2.27
N GLU A 509 -14.57 18.15 2.52
CA GLU A 509 -13.89 16.95 2.02
C GLU A 509 -13.86 16.89 0.49
N TYR A 510 -14.98 17.18 -0.17
CA TYR A 510 -15.05 17.25 -1.64
C TYR A 510 -14.03 18.26 -2.19
N SER A 511 -14.02 19.47 -1.61
CA SER A 511 -13.09 20.54 -1.96
C SER A 511 -11.63 20.10 -1.78
N SER A 512 -11.29 19.53 -0.63
CA SER A 512 -9.93 19.04 -0.32
C SER A 512 -9.47 17.96 -1.30
N ARG A 513 -10.33 17.02 -1.68
CA ARG A 513 -10.01 16.00 -2.69
C ARG A 513 -9.82 16.64 -4.06
N LEU A 514 -10.70 17.55 -4.47
CA LEU A 514 -10.58 18.25 -5.74
C LEU A 514 -9.26 19.06 -5.84
N GLN A 515 -8.84 19.74 -4.77
CA GLN A 515 -7.58 20.47 -4.75
C GLN A 515 -6.36 19.55 -4.79
N ARG A 516 -6.37 18.43 -4.06
CA ARG A 516 -5.30 17.42 -4.15
C ARG A 516 -5.17 16.84 -5.56
N LEU A 517 -6.29 16.58 -6.23
CA LEU A 517 -6.30 16.17 -7.62
C LEU A 517 -5.71 17.27 -8.52
N ARG A 518 -6.09 18.54 -8.31
CA ARG A 518 -5.51 19.68 -9.04
C ARG A 518 -3.99 19.70 -8.93
N GLN A 519 -3.48 19.69 -7.70
CA GLN A 519 -2.06 19.79 -7.43
C GLN A 519 -1.31 18.65 -8.10
N ARG A 520 -1.81 17.42 -7.95
CA ARG A 520 -1.21 16.24 -8.56
C ARG A 520 -1.20 16.29 -10.09
N ILE A 521 -2.20 16.90 -10.73
CA ILE A 521 -2.20 17.12 -12.18
C ILE A 521 -1.12 18.16 -12.55
N LEU A 522 -1.08 19.29 -11.85
CA LEU A 522 -0.13 20.37 -12.14
C LEU A 522 1.34 19.95 -11.91
N ASP A 523 1.60 19.13 -10.90
CA ASP A 523 2.94 18.62 -10.59
C ASP A 523 3.50 17.67 -11.67
N TRP A 524 2.64 17.05 -12.50
CA TRP A 524 3.02 15.95 -13.41
C TRP A 524 2.61 16.18 -14.87
N ILE A 525 1.96 17.30 -15.18
CA ILE A 525 1.61 17.63 -16.56
C ILE A 525 2.88 18.11 -17.30
N PRO A 526 3.22 17.56 -18.48
CA PRO A 526 4.36 18.02 -19.25
C PRO A 526 4.25 19.51 -19.64
N ASP A 527 5.36 20.24 -19.62
CA ASP A 527 5.39 21.68 -19.91
C ASP A 527 4.83 22.03 -21.30
N GLU A 528 5.04 21.15 -22.27
CA GLU A 528 4.54 21.29 -23.65
C GLU A 528 3.00 21.27 -23.75
N ILE A 529 2.34 20.58 -22.82
CA ILE A 529 0.88 20.36 -22.76
C ILE A 529 0.23 21.33 -21.73
N SER A 530 1.06 22.02 -20.94
CA SER A 530 0.66 22.68 -19.69
C SER A 530 -0.20 23.94 -19.86
N SER A 531 -0.02 24.74 -20.91
CA SER A 531 -0.55 26.11 -20.95
C SER A 531 -2.09 26.20 -20.96
N VAL A 532 -2.77 25.50 -21.87
CA VAL A 532 -4.23 25.55 -22.03
C VAL A 532 -4.94 24.93 -20.83
N ILE A 533 -4.47 23.77 -20.38
CA ILE A 533 -5.03 23.05 -19.23
C ILE A 533 -4.82 23.89 -17.97
N THR A 534 -3.61 24.39 -17.71
CA THR A 534 -3.33 25.24 -16.53
C THR A 534 -4.20 26.49 -16.53
N LEU A 535 -4.33 27.20 -17.65
CA LEU A 535 -5.21 28.37 -17.77
C LEU A 535 -6.67 28.03 -17.46
N SER A 536 -7.18 26.91 -17.99
CA SER A 536 -8.55 26.48 -17.74
C SER A 536 -8.79 26.10 -16.27
N LEU A 537 -7.85 25.37 -15.66
CA LEU A 537 -7.90 25.02 -14.24
C LEU A 537 -7.87 26.29 -13.38
N SER A 538 -7.00 27.25 -13.67
CA SER A 538 -6.94 28.54 -12.96
C SER A 538 -8.23 29.36 -13.12
N LYS A 539 -8.82 29.41 -14.32
CA LYS A 539 -10.08 30.11 -14.58
C LYS A 539 -11.26 29.53 -13.80
N SER A 540 -11.36 28.20 -13.76
CA SER A 540 -12.41 27.51 -12.99
C SER A 540 -12.29 27.79 -11.48
N GLN A 541 -11.06 27.92 -10.98
CA GLN A 541 -10.76 28.21 -9.58
C GLN A 541 -11.13 29.65 -9.21
N ALA A 542 -10.81 30.62 -10.07
CA ALA A 542 -11.26 31.99 -9.88
C ALA A 542 -12.79 32.09 -9.84
N THR A 543 -13.48 31.34 -10.71
CA THR A 543 -14.94 31.29 -10.76
C THR A 543 -15.53 30.68 -9.47
N LEU A 544 -14.96 29.56 -8.99
CA LEU A 544 -15.31 28.95 -7.72
C LEU A 544 -15.12 29.89 -6.53
N ALA A 545 -14.00 30.60 -6.46
CA ALA A 545 -13.72 31.57 -5.42
C ALA A 545 -14.75 32.71 -5.41
N GLN A 546 -15.10 33.23 -6.59
CA GLN A 546 -16.15 34.24 -6.73
C GLN A 546 -17.50 33.73 -6.22
N GLN A 547 -17.90 32.51 -6.57
CA GLN A 547 -19.15 31.89 -6.10
C GLN A 547 -19.15 31.63 -4.58
N ALA A 548 -18.01 31.22 -4.01
CA ALA A 548 -17.86 31.05 -2.57
C ALA A 548 -17.99 32.38 -1.81
N ILE A 549 -17.34 33.45 -2.30
CA ILE A 549 -17.46 34.80 -1.73
C ILE A 549 -18.90 35.30 -1.79
N GLU A 550 -19.58 35.11 -2.92
CA GLU A 550 -20.98 35.50 -3.09
C GLU A 550 -21.90 34.73 -2.13
N LEU A 551 -21.68 33.43 -1.95
CA LEU A 551 -22.44 32.61 -1.01
C LEU A 551 -22.23 33.05 0.45
N LEU A 552 -20.98 33.35 0.83
CA LEU A 552 -20.67 33.88 2.16
C LEU A 552 -21.36 35.21 2.41
N LYS A 553 -21.37 36.12 1.43
CA LYS A 553 -22.11 37.40 1.52
C LYS A 553 -23.61 37.16 1.69
N ASN A 554 -24.20 36.30 0.86
CA ASN A 554 -25.65 36.05 0.86
C ASN A 554 -26.15 35.32 2.12
N ARG A 555 -25.27 34.57 2.81
CA ARG A 555 -25.64 33.78 3.99
C ARG A 555 -24.95 34.26 5.27
N ASN A 556 -24.52 35.53 5.31
CA ASN A 556 -23.89 36.18 6.47
C ASN A 556 -22.70 35.39 7.05
N GLY A 557 -21.89 34.78 6.18
CA GLY A 557 -20.70 34.02 6.57
C GLY A 557 -20.97 32.65 7.20
N ASN A 558 -22.23 32.24 7.37
CA ASN A 558 -22.57 30.97 8.04
C ASN A 558 -22.02 29.69 7.34
N PRO A 559 -22.00 29.57 6.00
CA PRO A 559 -21.50 28.37 5.33
C PRO A 559 -19.97 28.27 5.39
N TYR A 560 -19.42 27.71 6.47
CA TYR A 560 -17.96 27.62 6.65
C TYR A 560 -17.27 26.76 5.57
N SER A 561 -18.00 25.88 4.89
CA SER A 561 -17.47 25.14 3.73
C SER A 561 -17.05 26.05 2.56
N ALA A 562 -17.72 27.19 2.37
CA ALA A 562 -17.34 28.17 1.37
C ALA A 562 -16.12 28.99 1.80
N ALA A 563 -15.97 29.24 3.11
CA ALA A 563 -14.79 29.91 3.67
C ALA A 563 -13.55 29.01 3.60
N ALA A 564 -13.69 27.71 3.85
CA ALA A 564 -12.58 26.75 3.80
C ALA A 564 -11.90 26.65 2.41
N PHE A 565 -12.57 27.05 1.33
CA PHE A 565 -12.01 27.04 -0.03
C PHE A 565 -11.08 28.24 -0.33
N LEU A 566 -11.24 29.38 0.36
CA LEU A 566 -10.57 30.65 0.03
C LEU A 566 -9.07 30.73 0.42
N PRO A 567 -8.62 30.19 1.57
CA PRO A 567 -7.20 30.21 1.95
C PRO A 567 -6.29 29.48 0.96
N ASP A 568 -6.73 28.34 0.43
CA ASP A 568 -5.95 27.52 -0.52
C ASP A 568 -5.85 28.16 -1.92
N GLY A 569 -6.82 29.00 -2.30
CA GLY A 569 -6.81 29.76 -3.55
C GLY A 569 -5.84 30.96 -3.53
N LEU A 570 -5.60 31.54 -2.35
CA LEU A 570 -4.67 32.66 -2.16
C LEU A 570 -3.20 32.22 -2.14
N HIS A 571 -2.92 30.99 -1.69
CA HIS A 571 -1.57 30.40 -1.75
C HIS A 571 -1.06 30.27 -3.20
N PHE A 572 -1.97 29.96 -4.13
CA PHE A 572 -1.66 29.78 -5.56
C PHE A 572 -1.26 31.07 -6.28
N PHE A 573 -1.76 32.24 -5.85
CA PHE A 573 -1.31 33.53 -6.40
C PHE A 573 0.04 33.98 -5.82
N LYS A 574 0.44 33.43 -4.68
CA LYS A 574 1.71 33.74 -4.01
C LYS A 574 2.89 32.91 -4.56
N GLU A 575 2.61 31.75 -5.15
CA GLU A 575 3.62 30.76 -5.59
C GLU A 575 4.16 30.95 -7.01
N LYS A 576 3.60 31.84 -7.83
CA LYS A 576 4.07 32.05 -9.20
C LYS A 576 4.62 33.46 -9.42
N LEU A 577 5.94 33.50 -9.64
CA LEU A 577 6.80 34.60 -10.12
C LEU A 577 7.57 35.41 -9.05
N THR A 578 8.34 34.71 -8.22
CA THR A 578 9.55 35.27 -7.59
C THR A 578 10.73 34.31 -7.75
N LEU A 579 11.95 34.85 -7.79
CA LEU A 579 13.20 34.06 -7.81
C LEU A 579 13.26 33.05 -6.64
N ASP A 580 12.67 33.42 -5.50
CA ASP A 580 12.73 32.67 -4.25
C ASP A 580 11.92 31.35 -4.25
N SER A 581 10.98 31.14 -5.18
CA SER A 581 10.15 29.91 -5.20
C SER A 581 10.83 28.69 -5.80
N THR A 582 12.07 28.80 -6.28
CA THR A 582 12.79 27.71 -6.97
C THR A 582 13.70 26.86 -6.07
N ASN A 583 13.59 26.96 -4.74
CA ASN A 583 14.32 26.13 -3.76
C ASN A 583 15.82 25.99 -4.09
N ASP A 584 16.52 27.11 -4.26
CA ASP A 584 17.98 27.17 -4.44
C ASP A 584 18.55 26.35 -5.63
N LEU A 585 17.71 25.97 -6.61
CA LEU A 585 18.14 25.14 -7.77
C LEU A 585 19.27 25.78 -8.61
N TRP A 586 19.48 27.09 -8.46
CA TRP A 586 20.40 27.91 -9.23
C TRP A 586 21.74 28.16 -8.52
N ASP A 587 21.88 27.77 -7.25
CA ASP A 587 23.12 27.94 -6.51
C ASP A 587 24.24 27.05 -7.11
N GLY A 588 25.11 27.68 -7.89
CA GLY A 588 26.22 27.04 -8.60
C GLY A 588 26.09 26.98 -10.13
N SER A 589 25.03 27.54 -10.71
CA SER A 589 24.89 27.69 -12.18
C SER A 589 25.76 28.82 -12.72
N ALA A 590 26.18 28.72 -13.99
CA ALA A 590 26.99 29.76 -14.62
C ALA A 590 26.18 31.07 -14.73
N PRO A 591 26.80 32.26 -14.56
CA PRO A 591 26.10 33.55 -14.53
C PRO A 591 25.19 33.78 -15.74
N GLU A 592 25.55 33.26 -16.92
CA GLU A 592 24.78 33.40 -18.14
C GLU A 592 23.41 32.71 -18.08
N VAL A 593 23.27 31.62 -17.31
CA VAL A 593 22.01 30.88 -17.11
C VAL A 593 21.09 31.61 -16.14
N ILE A 594 21.67 32.29 -15.15
CA ILE A 594 20.93 33.12 -14.20
C ILE A 594 20.39 34.35 -14.93
N ASP A 595 21.18 34.95 -15.82
CA ASP A 595 20.76 36.10 -16.63
C ASP A 595 19.62 35.74 -17.61
N GLU A 596 19.67 34.57 -18.26
CA GLU A 596 18.59 34.09 -19.15
C GLU A 596 17.31 33.77 -18.37
N ALA A 597 17.41 33.22 -17.16
CA ALA A 597 16.27 32.99 -16.27
C ALA A 597 15.65 34.30 -15.76
N VAL A 598 16.48 35.32 -15.48
CA VAL A 598 16.01 36.67 -15.11
C VAL A 598 15.28 37.33 -16.28
N GLU A 599 15.74 37.13 -17.51
CA GLU A 599 15.11 37.66 -18.72
C GLU A 599 13.72 37.04 -18.95
N VAL A 600 13.59 35.71 -18.80
CA VAL A 600 12.30 35.00 -18.89
C VAL A 600 11.34 35.39 -17.75
N LEU A 601 11.84 35.59 -16.54
CA LEU A 601 11.03 36.09 -15.41
C LEU A 601 10.57 37.53 -15.63
N SER A 602 11.40 38.36 -16.25
CA SER A 602 11.07 39.73 -16.66
C SER A 602 9.99 39.75 -17.75
N GLU A 603 10.08 38.87 -18.76
CA GLU A 603 9.05 38.71 -19.79
C GLU A 603 7.72 38.23 -19.20
N GLY A 604 7.74 37.26 -18.28
CA GLY A 604 6.56 36.80 -17.54
C GLY A 604 5.91 37.89 -16.69
N ASN A 605 6.72 38.70 -16.00
CA ASN A 605 6.24 39.86 -15.25
C ASN A 605 5.68 40.96 -16.16
N THR A 606 6.25 41.16 -17.35
CA THR A 606 5.76 42.14 -18.34
C THR A 606 4.39 41.72 -18.89
N LEU A 607 4.20 40.43 -19.17
CA LEU A 607 2.91 39.89 -19.59
C LEU A 607 1.84 39.99 -18.48
N LEU A 608 2.21 39.74 -17.22
CA LEU A 608 1.33 39.98 -16.07
C LEU A 608 0.92 41.46 -15.96
N GLN A 609 1.84 42.39 -16.15
CA GLN A 609 1.51 43.82 -16.16
C GLN A 609 0.57 44.20 -17.31
N GLN A 610 0.72 43.59 -18.49
CA GLN A 610 -0.22 43.79 -19.60
C GLN A 610 -1.61 43.26 -19.27
N ILE A 611 -1.71 42.06 -18.69
CA ILE A 611 -2.98 41.47 -18.24
C ILE A 611 -3.61 42.30 -17.11
N MET A 612 -2.80 42.84 -16.20
CA MET A 612 -3.26 43.73 -15.13
C MET A 612 -3.71 45.10 -15.65
N ALA A 613 -3.14 45.58 -16.76
CA ALA A 613 -3.56 46.83 -17.42
C ALA A 613 -4.92 46.70 -18.14
N GLU A 614 -5.32 45.48 -18.52
CA GLU A 614 -6.64 45.20 -19.13
C GLU A 614 -7.79 45.07 -18.11
N LEU A 615 -7.47 44.99 -16.81
CA LEU A 615 -8.47 45.00 -15.74
C LEU A 615 -8.98 46.43 -15.50
N PRO A 616 -10.29 46.64 -15.21
CA PRO A 616 -10.85 47.97 -14.98
C PRO A 616 -10.11 48.70 -13.85
N GLN A 617 -9.48 49.83 -14.19
CA GLN A 617 -8.74 50.68 -13.26
C GLN A 617 -9.72 51.50 -12.43
N ASP A 618 -10.03 51.07 -11.21
CA ASP A 618 -10.52 51.99 -10.18
C ASP A 618 -9.33 52.79 -9.62
N GLU A 619 -9.41 54.13 -9.68
CA GLU A 619 -8.42 55.07 -9.13
C GLU A 619 -8.27 54.88 -7.61
N VAL A 620 -7.39 53.97 -7.21
CA VAL A 620 -6.89 53.90 -5.85
C VAL A 620 -5.67 54.81 -5.75
N SER A 621 -5.72 55.78 -4.83
CA SER A 621 -4.62 56.66 -4.45
C SER A 621 -4.31 56.45 -2.97
N VAL A 622 -3.05 56.63 -2.56
CA VAL A 622 -2.62 56.51 -1.15
C VAL A 622 -3.49 57.38 -0.22
N ASN A 623 -3.91 58.56 -0.71
CA ASN A 623 -4.78 59.49 0.01
C ASN A 623 -6.20 58.95 0.30
N ARG A 624 -6.79 58.10 -0.58
CA ARG A 624 -8.12 57.51 -0.34
C ARG A 624 -8.07 56.34 0.66
N LEU A 625 -7.00 55.55 0.62
CA LEU A 625 -6.79 54.37 1.48
C LEU A 625 -6.65 54.72 2.98
N TYR A 626 -6.19 55.94 3.29
CA TYR A 626 -6.07 56.43 4.65
C TYR A 626 -7.39 56.98 5.22
N HIS A 627 -8.38 57.28 4.38
CA HIS A 627 -9.68 57.80 4.81
C HIS A 627 -10.77 56.72 4.90
N ASP A 628 -10.54 55.54 4.31
CA ASP A 628 -11.38 54.36 4.51
C ASP A 628 -11.13 53.81 5.92
N ILE A 629 -11.87 54.28 6.93
CA ILE A 629 -11.75 53.81 8.32
C ILE A 629 -11.99 52.29 8.36
N CYS A 630 -11.00 51.54 8.85
CA CYS A 630 -11.06 50.07 8.94
C CYS A 630 -11.88 49.62 10.17
N HIS A 631 -13.21 49.74 10.07
CA HIS A 631 -14.13 49.41 11.17
C HIS A 631 -14.18 47.91 11.54
N ASP A 632 -13.81 47.02 10.61
CA ASP A 632 -13.78 45.57 10.82
C ASP A 632 -12.70 44.86 9.98
N TYR A 633 -12.53 43.55 10.18
CA TYR A 633 -11.54 42.73 9.47
C TYR A 633 -11.79 42.65 7.95
N HIS A 634 -13.04 42.82 7.51
CA HIS A 634 -13.38 42.78 6.09
C HIS A 634 -12.93 44.08 5.39
N ALA A 635 -13.20 45.23 6.00
CA ALA A 635 -12.67 46.53 5.55
C ALA A 635 -11.13 46.55 5.58
N ALA A 636 -10.52 46.00 6.65
CA ALA A 636 -9.07 45.87 6.75
C ALA A 636 -8.47 44.99 5.63
N SER A 637 -9.08 43.85 5.32
CA SER A 637 -8.62 42.95 4.25
C SER A 637 -8.73 43.60 2.86
N ILE A 638 -9.81 44.35 2.60
CA ILE A 638 -9.97 45.13 1.36
C ILE A 638 -8.89 46.22 1.27
N CYS A 639 -8.56 46.87 2.39
CA CYS A 639 -7.49 47.86 2.42
C CYS A 639 -6.09 47.24 2.24
N VAL A 640 -5.82 46.04 2.77
CA VAL A 640 -4.57 45.28 2.49
C VAL A 640 -4.44 44.99 1.00
N ASP A 641 -5.51 44.50 0.37
CA ASP A 641 -5.50 44.19 -1.07
C ASP A 641 -5.27 45.46 -1.91
N LYS A 642 -6.00 46.55 -1.63
CA LYS A 642 -5.80 47.84 -2.30
C LYS A 642 -4.37 48.39 -2.09
N LEU A 643 -3.82 48.32 -0.87
CA LEU A 643 -2.48 48.83 -0.55
C LEU A 643 -1.38 47.94 -1.15
N SER A 644 -1.57 46.62 -1.20
CA SER A 644 -0.65 45.68 -1.85
C SER A 644 -0.60 45.91 -3.36
N ARG A 645 -1.74 46.21 -3.99
CA ARG A 645 -1.79 46.62 -5.41
C ARG A 645 -1.05 47.92 -5.68
N LEU A 646 -1.15 48.90 -4.77
CA LEU A 646 -0.37 50.15 -4.86
C LEU A 646 1.12 49.92 -4.67
N VAL A 647 1.52 49.11 -3.69
CA VAL A 647 2.93 48.75 -3.46
C VAL A 647 3.52 48.01 -4.66
N THR A 648 2.73 47.12 -5.27
CA THR A 648 3.13 46.39 -6.50
C THR A 648 3.25 47.33 -7.71
N ARG A 649 2.37 48.35 -7.80
CA ARG A 649 2.37 49.32 -8.91
C ARG A 649 3.48 50.38 -8.77
N ASP A 650 3.62 50.98 -7.59
CA ASP A 650 4.42 52.20 -7.37
C ASP A 650 5.73 51.93 -6.60
N GLY A 651 5.89 50.73 -6.01
CA GLY A 651 7.01 50.33 -5.18
C GLY A 651 6.87 50.73 -3.71
N ALA A 652 7.21 49.82 -2.79
CA ALA A 652 7.03 50.01 -1.34
C ALA A 652 7.70 51.27 -0.79
N ALA A 653 8.90 51.60 -1.28
CA ALA A 653 9.64 52.78 -0.85
C ALA A 653 8.97 54.09 -1.29
N ASN A 654 8.43 54.17 -2.51
CA ASN A 654 7.76 55.36 -3.02
C ASN A 654 6.41 55.57 -2.34
N VAL A 655 5.64 54.49 -2.16
CA VAL A 655 4.38 54.51 -1.39
C VAL A 655 4.65 54.95 0.05
N PHE A 656 5.74 54.48 0.66
CA PHE A 656 6.18 54.90 1.98
C PHE A 656 6.60 56.38 2.05
N THR A 657 7.39 56.88 1.09
CA THR A 657 7.80 58.31 1.06
C THR A 657 6.60 59.23 0.86
N GLN A 658 5.63 58.82 0.04
CA GLN A 658 4.39 59.57 -0.16
C GLN A 658 3.52 59.59 1.11
N TRP A 659 3.45 58.45 1.80
CA TRP A 659 2.83 58.35 3.14
C TRP A 659 3.54 59.24 4.17
N GLU A 660 4.87 59.21 4.22
CA GLU A 660 5.68 59.99 5.17
C GLU A 660 5.52 61.51 4.92
N PHE A 661 5.52 61.94 3.66
CA PHE A 661 5.29 63.34 3.25
C PHE A 661 3.86 63.84 3.55
N ASP A 662 2.84 63.02 3.32
CA ASP A 662 1.44 63.37 3.64
C ASP A 662 1.21 63.48 5.16
N VAL A 663 1.92 62.66 5.95
CA VAL A 663 1.93 62.75 7.42
C VAL A 663 2.67 64.00 7.91
N GLU A 664 3.77 64.40 7.28
CA GLU A 664 4.55 65.59 7.64
C GLU A 664 3.84 66.92 7.30
N SER A 665 3.16 67.00 6.16
CA SER A 665 2.55 68.23 5.66
C SER A 665 1.31 68.70 6.44
N ARG A 666 0.70 67.86 7.30
CA ARG A 666 -0.61 68.13 7.95
C ARG A 666 -0.64 68.06 9.49
N HIS A 667 0.49 68.31 10.18
CA HIS A 667 0.57 68.22 11.64
C HIS A 667 -0.39 69.15 12.43
N ARG A 668 -1.44 68.58 13.02
CA ARG A 668 -2.03 68.93 14.33
C ARG A 668 -3.24 68.04 14.66
N ASP A 669 -3.00 66.75 14.86
CA ASP A 669 -3.70 66.00 15.91
C ASP A 669 -2.92 64.71 16.15
N PRO A 670 -2.51 64.41 17.39
CA PRO A 670 -1.92 63.12 17.69
C PRO A 670 -3.00 62.07 17.41
N LEU A 671 -2.66 61.05 16.61
CA LEU A 671 -3.43 59.82 16.41
C LEU A 671 -4.20 59.50 17.71
N ASN A 672 -5.51 59.70 17.69
CA ASN A 672 -6.33 59.61 18.89
C ASN A 672 -6.28 58.14 19.37
N LYS A 673 -5.88 57.97 20.64
CA LYS A 673 -5.47 56.74 21.35
C LYS A 673 -6.46 55.56 21.38
N SER A 674 -7.44 55.44 20.49
CA SER A 674 -8.37 54.29 20.51
C SER A 674 -9.14 54.01 19.21
N GLN A 675 -8.89 54.71 18.10
CA GLN A 675 -9.52 54.40 16.81
C GLN A 675 -8.45 54.09 15.76
N ASP A 676 -8.54 52.87 15.20
CA ASP A 676 -7.78 52.28 14.09
C ASP A 676 -6.46 51.52 14.35
N LEU A 677 -6.50 50.58 15.31
CA LEU A 677 -5.55 49.46 15.36
C LEU A 677 -5.50 48.67 14.04
N LEU A 678 -6.67 48.41 13.41
CA LEU A 678 -6.75 47.61 12.19
C LEU A 678 -6.11 48.31 10.98
N GLN A 679 -6.35 49.60 10.80
CA GLN A 679 -5.73 50.38 9.73
C GLN A 679 -4.22 50.45 9.89
N SER A 680 -3.77 50.61 11.13
CA SER A 680 -2.34 50.62 11.46
C SER A 680 -1.67 49.28 11.17
N ALA A 681 -2.36 48.16 11.42
CA ALA A 681 -1.88 46.83 11.04
C ALA A 681 -1.86 46.57 9.53
N VAL A 682 -2.84 47.11 8.79
CA VAL A 682 -2.86 47.06 7.31
C VAL A 682 -1.64 47.78 6.71
N ILE A 683 -1.29 48.94 7.27
CA ILE A 683 -0.13 49.72 6.83
C ILE A 683 1.17 48.99 7.21
N ALA A 684 1.25 48.46 8.44
CA ALA A 684 2.41 47.72 8.92
C ALA A 684 2.66 46.42 8.15
N SER A 685 1.60 45.72 7.70
CA SER A 685 1.75 44.49 6.92
C SER A 685 2.25 44.73 5.49
N CYS A 686 1.95 45.89 4.89
CA CYS A 686 2.31 46.19 3.50
C CYS A 686 3.57 47.06 3.35
N LEU A 687 3.94 47.85 4.36
CA LEU A 687 5.09 48.79 4.34
C LEU A 687 6.14 48.48 5.42
N LYS A 688 6.23 47.20 5.82
CA LYS A 688 6.99 46.70 6.96
C LYS A 688 8.48 47.08 6.94
N GLU A 689 9.15 46.85 5.81
CA GLU A 689 10.58 47.14 5.62
C GLU A 689 10.91 48.64 5.69
N PRO A 690 10.23 49.54 4.95
CA PRO A 690 10.42 50.99 5.09
C PRO A 690 10.11 51.52 6.50
N LEU A 691 9.07 51.02 7.16
CA LEU A 691 8.69 51.40 8.52
C LEU A 691 9.78 51.01 9.53
N ALA A 692 10.34 49.81 9.38
CA ALA A 692 11.45 49.32 10.19
C ALA A 692 12.77 50.04 9.89
N ALA A 693 12.94 50.64 8.71
CA ALA A 693 14.12 51.44 8.37
C ALA A 693 14.03 52.89 8.90
N SER A 694 12.82 53.45 9.02
CA SER A 694 12.55 54.82 9.47
C SER A 694 12.51 54.95 11.00
N LYS A 695 13.15 55.99 11.55
CA LYS A 695 13.15 56.27 13.00
C LYS A 695 11.73 56.58 13.53
N ARG A 696 10.83 57.05 12.67
CA ARG A 696 9.43 57.37 13.00
C ARG A 696 8.53 56.14 12.85
N GLY A 697 8.77 55.30 11.82
CA GLY A 697 8.12 54.00 11.68
C GLY A 697 8.41 53.06 12.86
N LYS A 698 9.66 53.04 13.36
CA LYS A 698 10.00 52.32 14.61
C LYS A 698 9.23 52.82 15.84
N ARG A 699 8.99 54.13 15.96
CA ARG A 699 8.18 54.67 17.07
C ARG A 699 6.71 54.27 16.95
N LEU A 700 6.13 54.36 15.75
CA LEU A 700 4.76 53.93 15.49
C LEU A 700 4.55 52.46 15.82
N LEU A 701 5.47 51.58 15.40
CA LEU A 701 5.43 50.15 15.71
C LEU A 701 5.49 49.91 17.23
N ASN A 702 6.35 50.62 17.95
CA ASN A 702 6.45 50.50 19.42
C ASN A 702 5.20 51.01 20.15
N ASP A 703 4.60 52.12 19.69
CA ASP A 703 3.37 52.66 20.26
C ASP A 703 2.18 51.70 20.01
N LEU A 704 2.10 51.07 18.84
CA LEU A 704 1.08 50.05 18.50
C LEU A 704 1.23 48.77 19.32
N ILE A 705 2.46 48.35 19.58
CA ILE A 705 2.73 47.21 20.48
C ILE A 705 2.30 47.56 21.90
N SER A 706 2.62 48.77 22.39
CA SER A 706 2.21 49.25 23.71
C SER A 706 0.68 49.32 23.86
N ASP A 707 -0.03 49.85 22.87
CA ASP A 707 -1.50 49.94 22.88
C ASP A 707 -2.17 48.56 22.76
N ALA A 708 -1.55 47.60 22.04
CA ALA A 708 -2.03 46.23 21.98
C ALA A 708 -1.86 45.46 23.31
N THR A 709 -0.98 45.93 24.20
CA THR A 709 -0.69 45.32 25.50
C THR A 709 -1.43 45.94 26.69
N ASP A 710 -1.99 47.15 26.60
CA ASP A 710 -2.61 47.89 27.72
C ASP A 710 -4.12 47.60 27.94
N VAL A 711 -4.56 46.33 27.83
CA VAL A 711 -5.99 45.96 27.95
C VAL A 711 -6.32 45.38 29.33
N LYS A 712 -7.19 46.07 30.10
CA LYS A 712 -7.63 45.61 31.43
C LYS A 712 -8.55 44.38 31.36
N LEU A 713 -8.10 43.30 32.01
CA LEU A 713 -8.50 41.89 31.86
C LEU A 713 -9.89 41.44 32.40
N LEU A 714 -10.86 42.34 32.59
CA LEU A 714 -12.17 41.96 33.15
C LEU A 714 -13.33 41.90 32.15
N ASP A 715 -13.09 42.09 30.85
CA ASP A 715 -14.12 41.91 29.80
C ASP A 715 -13.57 41.03 28.65
N LEU A 716 -13.90 39.74 28.67
CA LEU A 716 -13.60 38.77 27.60
C LEU A 716 -14.68 38.86 26.50
N SER A 717 -14.59 39.90 25.67
CA SER A 717 -15.39 40.05 24.45
C SER A 717 -14.52 39.88 23.20
N ILE A 718 -15.14 39.78 22.02
CA ILE A 718 -14.42 39.76 20.72
C ILE A 718 -13.46 40.96 20.56
N GLN A 719 -13.66 42.05 21.33
CA GLN A 719 -12.78 43.22 21.31
C GLN A 719 -11.40 42.94 21.94
N THR A 720 -11.24 41.95 22.82
CA THR A 720 -9.97 41.59 23.49
C THR A 720 -9.09 40.63 22.67
N LEU A 721 -9.64 39.92 21.67
CA LEU A 721 -8.88 39.06 20.74
C LEU A 721 -8.19 39.85 19.61
N ARG A 722 -8.69 41.05 19.30
CA ARG A 722 -8.14 41.94 18.27
C ARG A 722 -6.69 42.38 18.56
N PRO A 723 -6.36 42.87 19.77
CA PRO A 723 -4.97 43.23 20.14
C PRO A 723 -3.99 42.05 20.05
N LEU A 724 -4.40 40.86 20.48
CA LEU A 724 -3.57 39.64 20.46
C LEU A 724 -3.30 39.13 19.03
N SER A 725 -4.29 39.25 18.14
CA SER A 725 -4.12 38.92 16.72
C SER A 725 -3.22 39.93 16.02
N LEU A 726 -3.33 41.22 16.40
CA LEU A 726 -2.45 42.29 15.91
C LEU A 726 -0.99 42.06 16.36
N LEU A 727 -0.80 41.68 17.62
CA LEU A 727 0.49 41.31 18.16
C LEU A 727 1.08 40.15 17.36
N ASN A 728 0.29 39.12 17.04
CA ASN A 728 0.75 37.99 16.23
C ASN A 728 1.15 38.42 14.80
N ILE A 729 0.43 39.36 14.17
CA ILE A 729 0.79 39.92 12.85
C ILE A 729 2.08 40.77 12.93
N LEU A 730 2.24 41.57 13.99
CA LEU A 730 3.44 42.38 14.21
C LEU A 730 4.68 41.52 14.55
N LEU A 731 4.50 40.37 15.20
CA LEU A 731 5.57 39.49 15.69
C LEU A 731 5.91 38.30 14.75
N SER A 732 4.98 37.88 13.87
CA SER A 732 5.09 36.61 13.11
C SER A 732 6.23 36.54 12.08
N GLU A 733 6.88 37.66 11.77
CA GLU A 733 8.01 37.70 10.85
C GLU A 733 9.06 38.78 11.24
N SER A 734 9.15 39.16 12.52
CA SER A 734 10.19 40.07 13.02
C SER A 734 11.39 39.28 13.52
N GLY A 735 12.21 38.76 12.60
CA GLY A 735 13.40 37.98 12.93
C GLY A 735 14.51 38.73 13.69
N ASP A 736 14.46 40.07 13.75
CA ASP A 736 15.55 40.90 14.28
C ASP A 736 15.13 41.97 15.31
N SER A 737 13.94 41.91 15.92
CA SER A 737 13.51 42.94 16.91
C SER A 737 13.08 42.44 18.30
N LEU A 738 13.27 41.16 18.64
CA LEU A 738 12.87 40.61 19.95
C LEU A 738 14.02 39.84 20.60
N ASP A 739 14.67 40.47 21.60
CA ASP A 739 15.73 39.84 22.38
C ASP A 739 15.21 39.03 23.60
N ALA A 740 13.89 39.04 23.88
CA ALA A 740 13.27 38.37 25.04
C ALA A 740 11.76 38.09 24.87
N LEU A 741 11.18 37.23 25.73
CA LEU A 741 9.72 37.08 25.85
C LEU A 741 9.06 38.38 26.37
N PRO A 742 7.89 38.78 25.85
CA PRO A 742 7.16 39.93 26.37
C PRO A 742 6.86 39.78 27.87
N PRO A 743 7.07 40.82 28.70
CA PRO A 743 6.86 40.75 30.14
C PRO A 743 5.42 40.45 30.54
N GLU A 744 4.44 40.85 29.73
CA GLU A 744 3.01 40.58 29.95
C GLU A 744 2.68 39.09 29.73
N LEU A 745 3.32 38.46 28.74
CA LEU A 745 3.22 37.01 28.55
C LEU A 745 3.90 36.27 29.70
N LEU A 746 5.03 36.77 30.20
CA LEU A 746 5.68 36.20 31.38
C LEU A 746 4.80 36.28 32.63
N GLU A 747 4.04 37.36 32.82
CA GLU A 747 3.07 37.52 33.91
C GLU A 747 1.91 36.50 33.79
N LEU A 748 1.38 36.27 32.58
CA LEU A 748 0.34 35.26 32.34
C LEU A 748 0.80 33.81 32.59
N LEU A 749 2.11 33.55 32.50
CA LEU A 749 2.71 32.25 32.77
C LEU A 749 3.08 32.06 34.25
N ALA A 750 3.10 33.16 35.03
CA ALA A 750 3.60 33.18 36.40
C ALA A 750 2.66 32.51 37.41
N ASP A 751 1.35 32.75 37.28
CA ASP A 751 0.35 32.40 38.29
C ASP A 751 -0.36 31.06 38.00
N PRO A 752 0.05 29.93 38.63
CA PRO A 752 -0.67 28.68 38.49
C PRO A 752 -2.05 28.75 39.16
N PRO A 753 -3.07 28.05 38.64
CA PRO A 753 -4.40 28.02 39.23
C PRO A 753 -4.34 27.38 40.64
N PRO A 754 -5.07 27.92 41.64
CA PRO A 754 -5.14 27.28 42.96
C PRO A 754 -5.79 25.89 42.88
N PRO A 755 -5.57 24.99 43.86
CA PRO A 755 -6.15 23.63 43.83
C PRO A 755 -7.68 23.59 43.79
N SER A 756 -8.34 24.69 44.20
CA SER A 756 -9.80 24.88 44.17
C SER A 756 -10.30 25.59 42.90
N ALA A 757 -9.42 25.87 41.93
CA ALA A 757 -9.76 26.58 40.71
C ALA A 757 -10.77 25.81 39.86
N SER A 758 -11.61 26.55 39.15
CA SER A 758 -12.52 25.99 38.16
C SER A 758 -11.74 25.34 37.01
N VAL A 759 -12.39 24.40 36.32
CA VAL A 759 -11.83 23.76 35.11
C VAL A 759 -11.48 24.82 34.05
N LEU A 760 -12.25 25.92 34.00
CA LEU A 760 -12.02 27.03 33.08
C LEU A 760 -10.76 27.83 33.41
N GLU A 761 -10.50 28.14 34.69
CA GLU A 761 -9.28 28.83 35.13
C GLU A 761 -8.04 27.97 34.85
N THR A 762 -8.13 26.67 35.14
CA THR A 762 -7.06 25.71 34.80
C THR A 762 -6.82 25.65 33.28
N LYS A 763 -7.88 25.58 32.47
CA LYS A 763 -7.79 25.59 31.00
C LYS A 763 -7.15 26.88 30.48
N ARG A 764 -7.50 28.04 31.03
CA ARG A 764 -6.92 29.34 30.66
C ARG A 764 -5.41 29.38 30.87
N TYR A 765 -4.94 28.96 32.05
CA TYR A 765 -3.51 28.91 32.35
C TYR A 765 -2.75 28.00 31.38
N LEU A 766 -3.27 26.80 31.13
CA LEU A 766 -2.64 25.84 30.21
C LEU A 766 -2.62 26.34 28.75
N LEU A 767 -3.68 27.05 28.30
CA LEU A 767 -3.72 27.61 26.95
C LEU A 767 -2.71 28.74 26.74
N SER A 768 -2.37 29.52 27.77
CA SER A 768 -1.27 30.49 27.69
C SER A 768 0.07 29.81 27.37
N TRP A 769 0.33 28.66 27.99
CA TRP A 769 1.51 27.84 27.70
C TRP A 769 1.43 27.16 26.32
N HIS A 770 0.24 26.77 25.88
CA HIS A 770 0.04 26.19 24.55
C HIS A 770 0.37 27.22 23.46
N LEU A 771 -0.14 28.45 23.61
CA LEU A 771 0.16 29.56 22.71
C LEU A 771 1.66 29.82 22.61
N LEU A 772 2.37 29.80 23.75
CA LEU A 772 3.82 29.94 23.75
C LEU A 772 4.49 28.81 22.95
N PHE A 773 4.14 27.54 23.20
CA PHE A 773 4.77 26.40 22.51
C PHE A 773 4.37 26.27 21.03
N ASP A 774 3.19 26.74 20.64
CA ASP A 774 2.73 26.78 19.24
C ASP A 774 3.63 27.68 18.36
N HIS A 775 4.24 28.70 18.97
CA HIS A 775 5.18 29.59 18.28
C HIS A 775 6.61 29.01 18.16
N PHE A 776 7.00 28.02 18.97
CA PHE A 776 8.37 27.48 18.92
C PHE A 776 8.77 26.89 17.55
N PRO A 777 7.94 26.08 16.86
CA PRO A 777 8.24 25.55 15.52
C PRO A 777 8.58 26.60 14.46
N THR A 778 7.95 27.77 14.53
CA THR A 778 8.10 28.85 13.55
C THR A 778 9.14 29.90 13.97
N ALA A 779 9.53 29.93 15.25
CA ALA A 779 10.56 30.82 15.77
C ALA A 779 11.98 30.46 15.27
N SER A 780 12.81 31.48 15.02
CA SER A 780 14.21 31.32 14.63
C SER A 780 15.05 30.72 15.77
N TYR A 781 16.21 30.14 15.43
CA TYR A 781 17.11 29.53 16.43
C TYR A 781 17.52 30.50 17.55
N LYS A 782 17.88 31.75 17.22
CA LYS A 782 18.23 32.78 18.20
C LYS A 782 17.05 33.16 19.10
N LEU A 783 15.85 33.25 18.55
CA LEU A 783 14.64 33.59 19.29
C LEU A 783 14.24 32.45 20.26
N ARG A 784 14.40 31.19 19.85
CA ARG A 784 14.23 30.03 20.74
C ARG A 784 15.23 30.08 21.91
N GLU A 785 16.48 30.44 21.67
CA GLU A 785 17.48 30.61 22.75
C GLU A 785 17.10 31.76 23.71
N ALA A 786 16.63 32.89 23.18
CA ALA A 786 16.14 34.01 23.98
C ALA A 786 14.91 33.62 24.83
N TYR A 787 13.95 32.89 24.27
CA TYR A 787 12.77 32.41 25.01
C TYR A 787 13.15 31.44 26.12
N VAL A 788 14.06 30.50 25.84
CA VAL A 788 14.60 29.59 26.86
C VAL A 788 15.30 30.37 27.96
N ALA A 789 16.07 31.41 27.62
CA ALA A 789 16.74 32.27 28.60
C ALA A 789 15.74 33.06 29.45
N SER A 790 14.70 33.64 28.85
CA SER A 790 13.62 34.35 29.55
C SER A 790 12.87 33.42 30.51
N LEU A 791 12.47 32.23 30.06
CA LEU A 791 11.80 31.22 30.91
C LEU A 791 12.69 30.73 32.05
N LYS A 792 14.00 30.60 31.80
CA LYS A 792 14.97 30.24 32.85
C LYS A 792 15.09 31.35 33.89
N SER A 793 15.09 32.60 33.46
CA SER A 793 15.23 33.77 34.34
C SER A 793 13.97 34.03 35.17
N SER A 794 12.78 33.82 34.60
CA SER A 794 11.50 33.97 35.29
C SER A 794 11.16 32.78 36.18
N ASN A 795 11.69 31.59 35.87
CA ASN A 795 11.47 30.36 36.64
C ASN A 795 9.98 29.96 36.76
N HIS A 796 9.18 30.22 35.73
CA HIS A 796 7.75 29.88 35.71
C HIS A 796 7.45 28.44 35.25
N LEU A 797 8.35 27.80 34.50
CA LEU A 797 8.17 26.43 33.99
C LEU A 797 7.94 25.37 35.10
N PRO A 798 8.62 25.43 36.26
CA PRO A 798 8.31 24.56 37.42
C PRO A 798 6.83 24.54 37.80
N ASN A 799 6.18 25.71 37.86
CA ASN A 799 4.77 25.83 38.23
C ASN A 799 3.85 25.11 37.25
N LEU A 800 4.16 25.18 35.95
CA LEU A 800 3.46 24.43 34.91
C LEU A 800 3.61 22.92 35.12
N LEU A 801 4.84 22.44 35.33
CA LEU A 801 5.12 21.01 35.46
C LEU A 801 4.50 20.41 36.73
N ASP A 802 4.52 21.15 37.85
CA ASP A 802 3.83 20.77 39.08
C ASP A 802 2.31 20.71 38.88
N THR A 803 1.74 21.70 38.18
CA THR A 803 0.31 21.75 37.84
C THR A 803 -0.10 20.58 36.94
N ILE A 804 0.70 20.26 35.92
CA ILE A 804 0.47 19.10 35.06
C ILE A 804 0.51 17.81 35.88
N CYS A 805 1.51 17.64 36.76
CA CYS A 805 1.64 16.46 37.61
C CYS A 805 0.42 16.24 38.50
N SER A 806 -0.16 17.32 39.02
CA SER A 806 -1.42 17.31 39.76
C SER A 806 -2.60 16.87 38.88
N ILE A 807 -2.77 17.45 37.69
CA ILE A 807 -3.87 17.16 36.76
C ILE A 807 -3.84 15.71 36.26
N ILE A 808 -2.65 15.20 35.94
CA ILE A 808 -2.47 13.81 35.49
C ILE A 808 -2.42 12.82 36.67
N ARG A 809 -2.48 13.32 37.92
CA ARG A 809 -2.50 12.54 39.16
C ARG A 809 -1.30 11.61 39.28
N ILE A 810 -0.10 12.14 39.03
CA ILE A 810 1.11 11.32 38.91
C ILE A 810 1.50 10.60 40.20
N THR A 811 1.14 11.16 41.35
CA THR A 811 1.40 10.61 42.68
C THR A 811 0.29 9.71 43.20
N ASP A 812 -0.84 9.62 42.50
CA ASP A 812 -1.98 8.78 42.92
C ASP A 812 -1.73 7.32 42.53
N SER A 813 -2.49 6.41 43.15
CA SER A 813 -2.46 4.96 42.83
C SER A 813 -2.79 4.66 41.36
N TYR A 814 -3.46 5.58 40.66
CA TYR A 814 -3.91 5.44 39.27
C TYR A 814 -3.71 6.76 38.49
N PRO A 815 -2.50 7.04 37.98
CA PRO A 815 -2.27 8.20 37.13
C PRO A 815 -3.09 8.11 35.83
N VAL A 816 -3.36 9.26 35.20
CA VAL A 816 -4.11 9.33 33.94
C VAL A 816 -3.40 8.51 32.85
N ASP A 817 -4.16 7.69 32.14
CA ASP A 817 -3.65 6.86 31.06
C ASP A 817 -3.56 7.69 29.76
N ALA A 818 -2.34 8.11 29.40
CA ALA A 818 -2.11 8.94 28.22
C ALA A 818 -2.36 8.22 26.89
N SER A 819 -2.44 6.88 26.85
CA SER A 819 -2.79 6.15 25.62
C SER A 819 -4.20 6.43 25.11
N LYS A 820 -5.04 7.09 25.94
CA LYS A 820 -6.41 7.48 25.59
C LYS A 820 -6.51 8.84 24.90
N PHE A 821 -5.38 9.50 24.67
CA PHE A 821 -5.30 10.84 24.08
C PHE A 821 -4.27 10.86 22.95
N SER A 822 -4.48 11.74 21.97
CA SER A 822 -3.46 12.07 20.97
C SER A 822 -2.43 12.99 21.63
N ILE A 823 -1.19 12.54 21.79
CA ILE A 823 -0.18 13.25 22.60
C ILE A 823 0.52 14.36 21.79
N ASP A 824 0.62 14.17 20.48
CA ASP A 824 1.30 15.04 19.51
C ASP A 824 0.40 16.08 18.86
N THR A 825 -0.92 15.93 19.00
CA THR A 825 -1.94 16.80 18.39
C THR A 825 -3.01 17.17 19.42
N PHE A 826 -3.31 18.46 19.54
CA PHE A 826 -4.35 18.98 20.42
C PHE A 826 -5.27 19.93 19.66
N ASP A 827 -6.57 19.59 19.60
CA ASP A 827 -7.60 20.42 19.00
C ASP A 827 -8.42 21.17 20.06
N LEU A 828 -8.58 22.48 19.84
CA LEU A 828 -9.36 23.38 20.68
C LEU A 828 -10.87 23.13 20.52
N SER A 829 -11.43 22.21 21.30
CA SER A 829 -12.89 22.04 21.39
C SER A 829 -13.53 23.00 22.42
N PRO A 830 -14.80 23.42 22.21
CA PRO A 830 -15.51 24.32 23.11
C PRO A 830 -15.97 23.66 24.42
N SER A 831 -15.69 22.38 24.66
CA SER A 831 -16.11 21.70 25.90
C SER A 831 -15.34 22.19 27.13
N THR A 832 -15.95 22.08 28.31
CA THR A 832 -15.37 22.45 29.61
C THR A 832 -15.02 21.22 30.44
N ASP A 833 -14.72 20.11 29.76
CA ASP A 833 -14.59 18.80 30.39
C ASP A 833 -13.19 18.59 31.00
N GLN A 834 -13.15 17.95 32.17
CA GLN A 834 -11.92 17.57 32.85
C GLN A 834 -10.98 16.71 31.98
N LYS A 835 -11.53 15.94 31.03
CA LYS A 835 -10.76 15.16 30.05
C LYS A 835 -9.96 16.04 29.09
N GLN A 836 -10.48 17.19 28.71
CA GLN A 836 -9.77 18.10 27.81
C GLN A 836 -8.61 18.79 28.52
N VAL A 837 -8.80 19.16 29.78
CA VAL A 837 -7.71 19.68 30.63
C VAL A 837 -6.63 18.62 30.82
N GLN A 838 -6.99 17.33 30.95
CA GLN A 838 -6.02 16.23 30.96
C GLN A 838 -5.29 16.08 29.62
N HIS A 839 -5.99 16.12 28.49
CA HIS A 839 -5.40 16.05 27.14
C HIS A 839 -4.42 17.21 26.90
N LEU A 840 -4.82 18.44 27.23
CA LEU A 840 -3.99 19.63 27.10
C LEU A 840 -2.74 19.52 27.99
N SER A 841 -2.87 19.08 29.24
CA SER A 841 -1.74 18.87 30.15
C SER A 841 -0.75 17.81 29.64
N ILE A 842 -1.24 16.70 29.08
CA ILE A 842 -0.39 15.65 28.49
C ILE A 842 0.37 16.21 27.28
N SER A 843 -0.30 16.97 26.42
CA SER A 843 0.28 17.60 25.24
C SER A 843 1.33 18.64 25.63
N LEU A 844 1.04 19.51 26.61
CA LEU A 844 1.99 20.50 27.11
C LEU A 844 3.22 19.88 27.78
N TYR A 845 3.07 18.75 28.47
CA TYR A 845 4.22 18.02 29.01
C TYR A 845 5.13 17.48 27.90
N TYR A 846 4.53 16.94 26.83
CA TYR A 846 5.25 16.53 25.63
C TYR A 846 5.97 17.71 24.97
N LEU A 847 5.29 18.85 24.77
CA LEU A 847 5.87 20.06 24.18
C LEU A 847 6.99 20.66 25.04
N ALA A 848 6.87 20.62 26.38
CA ALA A 848 7.91 21.07 27.29
C ALA A 848 9.19 20.21 27.16
N LEU A 849 9.04 18.90 27.02
CA LEU A 849 10.16 17.99 26.76
C LEU A 849 10.73 18.13 25.34
N LEU A 850 9.93 18.58 24.38
CA LEU A 850 10.35 18.78 22.99
C LEU A 850 11.12 20.09 22.79
N TYR A 851 10.60 21.20 23.32
CA TYR A 851 11.09 22.56 23.04
C TYR A 851 11.96 23.16 24.15
N VAL A 852 11.74 22.80 25.43
CA VAL A 852 12.53 23.30 26.57
C VAL A 852 13.11 22.17 27.45
N PRO A 853 13.74 21.12 26.85
CA PRO A 853 14.16 19.92 27.57
C PRO A 853 15.17 20.18 28.70
N SER A 854 16.04 21.18 28.56
CA SER A 854 17.06 21.51 29.56
C SER A 854 16.43 22.01 30.87
N LEU A 855 15.40 22.85 30.77
CA LEU A 855 14.67 23.39 31.92
C LEU A 855 13.77 22.33 32.56
N ALA A 856 13.05 21.55 31.74
CA ALA A 856 12.23 20.44 32.22
C ALA A 856 13.08 19.37 32.95
N LYS A 857 14.28 19.07 32.44
CA LYS A 857 15.24 18.16 33.09
C LYS A 857 15.75 18.72 34.43
N SER A 858 16.06 20.01 34.49
CA SER A 858 16.50 20.66 35.74
C SER A 858 15.41 20.51 36.81
N TRP A 859 14.18 20.89 36.49
CA TRP A 859 13.04 20.73 37.40
C TRP A 859 12.84 19.28 37.85
N PHE A 860 12.92 18.31 36.93
CA PHE A 860 12.73 16.89 37.27
C PHE A 860 13.79 16.36 38.23
N ILE A 861 15.05 16.79 38.09
CA ILE A 861 16.14 16.38 38.97
C ILE A 861 15.91 16.87 40.41
N ASP A 862 15.35 18.07 40.54
CA ASP A 862 15.06 18.72 41.82
C ASP A 862 13.84 18.10 42.55
N GLN A 863 13.06 17.23 41.88
CA GLN A 863 11.90 16.57 42.48
C GLN A 863 12.28 15.45 43.46
N ASN A 864 11.47 15.30 44.52
CA ASN A 864 11.60 14.19 45.46
C ASN A 864 11.21 12.83 44.81
N ASN A 865 11.60 11.72 45.45
CA ASN A 865 11.31 10.36 44.94
C ASN A 865 9.81 10.03 44.80
N ARG A 866 8.90 10.79 45.46
CA ARG A 866 7.45 10.55 45.37
C ARG A 866 6.88 10.99 44.02
N ILE A 867 7.41 12.06 43.43
CA ILE A 867 7.02 12.53 42.09
C ILE A 867 7.95 11.94 41.03
N ARG A 868 9.26 11.92 41.31
CA ARG A 868 10.30 11.53 40.35
C ARG A 868 10.13 10.12 39.81
N THR A 869 9.92 9.12 40.69
CA THR A 869 9.86 7.71 40.29
C THR A 869 8.58 7.36 39.49
N PRO A 870 7.38 7.78 39.91
CA PRO A 870 6.16 7.57 39.12
C PRO A 870 6.16 8.34 37.80
N LEU A 871 6.61 9.60 37.81
CA LEU A 871 6.70 10.42 36.59
C LEU A 871 7.68 9.81 35.58
N GLN A 872 8.84 9.30 36.04
CA GLN A 872 9.79 8.60 35.17
C GLN A 872 9.15 7.40 34.47
N SER A 873 8.44 6.57 35.23
CA SER A 873 7.80 5.37 34.69
C SER A 873 6.68 5.72 33.70
N TRP A 874 5.92 6.77 33.99
CA TRP A 874 4.84 7.26 33.13
C TRP A 874 5.37 7.88 31.83
N THR A 875 6.39 8.73 31.90
CA THR A 875 7.04 9.37 30.75
C THR A 875 7.75 8.34 29.87
N GLN A 876 8.38 7.32 30.47
CA GLN A 876 8.96 6.20 29.72
C GLN A 876 7.90 5.43 28.92
N LYS A 877 6.71 5.24 29.51
CA LYS A 877 5.64 4.45 28.89
C LYS A 877 4.92 5.19 27.76
N TYR A 878 4.62 6.48 27.93
CA TYR A 878 3.71 7.19 27.01
C TYR A 878 4.37 8.26 26.14
N ILE A 879 5.44 8.92 26.61
CA ILE A 879 5.99 10.12 25.95
C ILE A 879 7.32 9.84 25.25
N SER A 880 8.19 9.05 25.87
CA SER A 880 9.54 8.76 25.36
C SER A 880 9.56 8.14 23.95
N PRO A 881 8.66 7.20 23.57
CA PRO A 881 8.63 6.65 22.22
C PRO A 881 8.40 7.69 21.12
N LEU A 882 7.61 8.73 21.39
CA LEU A 882 7.26 9.77 20.42
C LEU A 882 8.44 10.73 20.17
N ILE A 883 9.14 11.11 21.24
CA ILE A 883 10.31 12.00 21.17
C ILE A 883 11.49 11.30 20.46
N LEU A 884 11.69 10.00 20.72
CA LEU A 884 12.75 9.20 20.09
C LEU A 884 12.56 9.06 18.58
N TRP A 885 11.32 8.91 18.11
CA TRP A 885 11.02 8.76 16.69
C TRP A 885 11.27 10.06 15.90
N LEU A 886 10.80 11.21 16.41
CA LEU A 886 10.94 12.51 15.73
C LEU A 886 12.40 12.98 15.62
N ARG A 887 13.18 12.90 16.71
CA ARG A 887 14.59 13.34 16.70
C ARG A 887 15.49 12.45 15.82
N THR A 888 15.12 11.18 15.65
CA THR A 888 15.83 10.25 14.76
C THR A 888 15.57 10.57 13.29
N PHE A 889 14.35 11.00 12.92
CA PHE A 889 14.00 11.39 11.56
C PHE A 889 14.58 12.77 11.16
N GLU A 890 14.54 13.74 12.07
CA GLU A 890 14.99 15.12 11.83
C GLU A 890 16.51 15.18 11.53
N ILE A 891 17.32 14.37 12.23
CA ILE A 891 18.79 14.31 12.02
C ILE A 891 19.17 13.56 10.73
N VAL A 892 18.37 12.58 10.31
CA VAL A 892 18.61 11.76 9.11
C VAL A 892 18.28 12.51 7.82
N ILE A 893 17.26 13.37 7.83
CA ILE A 893 16.82 14.12 6.64
C ILE A 893 17.73 15.34 6.38
N LEU A 894 18.27 15.99 7.42
CA LEU A 894 18.94 17.28 7.28
C LEU A 894 20.46 17.23 7.03
N SER A 895 21.13 16.06 6.96
CA SER A 895 22.59 16.07 7.15
C SER A 895 23.55 15.45 6.13
N THR A 896 23.23 14.64 5.10
CA THR A 896 24.38 14.15 4.26
C THR A 896 24.22 13.64 2.82
N ASN A 897 23.07 13.27 2.26
CA ASN A 897 23.01 12.57 0.95
C ASN A 897 24.02 11.39 0.77
N SER A 898 24.55 10.84 1.89
CA SER A 898 25.44 9.68 1.95
C SER A 898 25.42 9.10 3.37
N ILE A 899 24.85 7.89 3.49
CA ILE A 899 24.58 7.22 4.78
C ILE A 899 25.87 6.88 5.54
N ILE A 900 26.99 6.63 4.85
CA ILE A 900 28.24 6.17 5.48
C ILE A 900 28.97 7.32 6.20
N GLU A 901 28.98 8.52 5.64
CA GLU A 901 29.65 9.69 6.25
C GLU A 901 28.84 10.32 7.39
N GLY A 902 27.50 10.29 7.28
CA GLY A 902 26.61 10.65 8.39
C GLY A 902 26.82 9.76 9.61
N LEU A 903 27.01 8.45 9.40
CA LEU A 903 27.30 7.49 10.48
C LEU A 903 28.68 7.70 11.12
N ILE A 904 29.70 8.09 10.35
CA ILE A 904 31.06 8.38 10.88
C ILE A 904 31.07 9.67 11.71
N THR A 905 30.37 10.71 11.25
CA THR A 905 30.27 12.01 11.96
C THR A 905 29.44 11.89 13.23
N PHE A 906 28.32 11.14 13.17
CA PHE A 906 27.53 10.77 14.34
C PHE A 906 28.38 10.04 15.38
N ARG A 907 29.14 9.02 14.97
CA ARG A 907 30.03 8.26 15.87
C ARG A 907 31.09 9.14 16.53
N ARG A 908 31.67 10.11 15.81
CA ARG A 908 32.71 11.01 16.33
C ARG A 908 32.15 12.03 17.33
N ASN A 909 30.98 12.61 17.04
CA ASN A 909 30.32 13.58 17.91
C ASN A 909 29.75 12.93 19.17
N VAL A 910 29.21 11.72 19.06
CA VAL A 910 28.72 10.91 20.18
C VAL A 910 29.89 10.47 21.08
N ALA A 911 30.99 9.96 20.52
CA ALA A 911 32.18 9.61 21.30
C ALA A 911 32.83 10.84 21.99
N GLY A 912 32.74 12.03 21.39
CA GLY A 912 33.18 13.28 22.00
C GLY A 912 32.28 13.74 23.14
N ALA A 913 30.96 13.68 22.95
CA ALA A 913 29.96 14.15 23.93
C ALA A 913 29.83 13.23 25.16
N ILE A 914 30.12 11.93 25.01
CA ILE A 914 30.03 10.95 26.12
C ILE A 914 31.33 10.89 26.95
N LYS A 915 32.44 11.46 26.46
CA LYS A 915 33.73 11.43 27.16
C LYS A 915 33.66 12.23 28.47
N GLY A 916 33.41 11.52 29.58
CA GLY A 916 33.33 12.07 30.93
C GLY A 916 31.92 12.22 31.53
N GLN A 917 30.86 11.72 30.88
CA GLN A 917 29.47 11.81 31.37
C GLN A 917 28.93 10.45 31.84
N GLY A 918 28.22 10.41 32.98
CA GLY A 918 27.60 9.21 33.56
C GLY A 918 26.13 8.99 33.15
N GLU A 919 25.64 7.74 33.22
CA GLU A 919 24.31 7.29 32.72
C GLU A 919 23.12 8.00 33.43
N CYS A 920 22.15 8.54 32.66
CA CYS A 920 20.97 9.27 33.16
C CYS A 920 19.66 8.72 32.54
N ALA A 921 18.68 8.38 33.38
CA ALA A 921 17.49 7.63 33.00
C ALA A 921 16.32 8.46 32.41
N ILE A 922 16.51 9.76 32.16
CA ILE A 922 15.51 10.64 31.50
C ILE A 922 15.85 10.82 30.03
N CYS A 923 17.13 10.81 29.68
CA CYS A 923 17.63 11.10 28.34
C CYS A 923 18.15 9.82 27.68
N TYR A 924 17.33 8.77 27.54
CA TYR A 924 17.69 7.54 26.79
C TYR A 924 17.84 7.82 25.27
N SER A 925 18.71 8.75 24.91
CA SER A 925 19.16 9.04 23.55
C SER A 925 20.58 8.50 23.35
N VAL A 926 20.87 7.24 23.72
CA VAL A 926 22.14 6.59 23.35
C VAL A 926 21.94 5.07 23.24
N ILE A 927 22.09 4.53 22.04
CA ILE A 927 22.37 3.10 21.81
C ILE A 927 23.76 2.82 22.39
N GLY A 928 23.91 1.77 23.21
CA GLY A 928 25.21 1.40 23.76
C GLY A 928 26.27 1.23 22.67
N SER A 929 27.56 1.32 23.02
CA SER A 929 28.68 1.18 22.06
C SER A 929 28.74 -0.19 21.38
N ASP A 930 27.93 -1.15 21.82
CA ASP A 930 27.71 -2.49 21.29
C ASP A 930 26.43 -2.61 20.43
N MET A 931 25.78 -1.50 20.09
CA MET A 931 24.53 -1.45 19.31
C MET A 931 23.32 -2.10 19.99
N GLN A 932 23.35 -2.34 21.31
CA GLN A 932 22.19 -2.84 22.07
C GLN A 932 21.48 -1.73 22.86
N THR A 933 20.19 -1.95 23.14
CA THR A 933 19.47 -1.20 24.18
C THR A 933 20.15 -1.44 25.54
N PRO A 934 20.13 -0.46 26.46
CA PRO A 934 20.74 -0.62 27.78
C PRO A 934 20.07 -1.75 28.56
N ASN A 935 20.82 -2.84 28.78
CA ASN A 935 20.33 -4.09 29.39
C ASN A 935 20.63 -4.21 30.89
N LYS A 936 21.16 -3.16 31.54
CA LYS A 936 21.43 -3.19 32.99
C LYS A 936 20.15 -2.94 33.78
N LYS A 937 19.78 -3.89 34.65
CA LYS A 937 18.85 -3.63 35.77
C LYS A 937 19.56 -2.75 36.80
N CYS A 938 18.86 -1.73 37.29
CA CYS A 938 19.39 -0.76 38.27
C CYS A 938 19.73 -1.43 39.62
N GLY A 939 20.91 -1.11 40.16
CA GLY A 939 21.42 -1.58 41.46
C GLY A 939 20.74 -0.99 42.70
N PHE A 940 19.63 -0.26 42.57
CA PHE A 940 18.80 0.19 43.70
C PHE A 940 17.72 -0.83 44.11
N GLN A 941 17.90 -2.11 43.74
CA GLN A 941 17.13 -3.24 44.28
C GLN A 941 17.89 -4.03 45.38
N ASP A 942 19.13 -3.67 45.73
CA ASP A 942 19.91 -4.37 46.76
C ASP A 942 20.15 -3.56 48.06
N SER A 943 19.51 -2.40 48.24
CA SER A 943 19.55 -1.65 49.52
C SER A 943 18.21 -1.57 50.26
N MET A 944 17.29 -2.48 49.94
CA MET A 944 16.11 -2.79 50.78
C MET A 944 15.98 -4.32 50.98
N LYS A 945 17.03 -4.91 51.54
CA LYS A 945 16.93 -6.06 52.43
C LYS A 945 17.43 -5.68 53.81
#